data_AF-A0A2P5FC97-F1
#
_entry.id   AF-A0A2P5FC97-F1
#
_cell.length_a   1.000
_cell.length_b   1.000
_cell.length_c   1.000
_cell.angle_alpha   90.00
_cell.angle_beta   90.00
_cell.angle_gamma   90.00
#
_symmetry.space_group_name_H-M   'P 1'
#
loop_
_entity.id
_entity.type
_entity.pdbx_description
1 polymer ?
#
loop_
_entity_poly.entity_id
_entity_poly.type
_entity_poly.pdbx_seq_one_letter_code
_entity_poly.pdbx_strand_id
1 'polypeptide(L)'
;MDDEYAKLIRRMNPPRVVIDNDTCEDATIIQVDSVNKHGILLEVVQVLADVNLVITKAYISSDGGWFMDVFNVIDCDGNKIRDKELLNYIQERLESNDAVVPAVRESVGVMPSEEHTSIELSGTDRPGLLSEVCAVLADLHCNVVNAEIWTHNARAAAVVHVTDDSTGCAIKDPKRLLTIKELLCNVLKGNNDLKAAKMTLSAPGVTNRDRRLHQLMFADRDYERMGSVELGRIEDKGSRPHVTVLDCIQKDYTVITMRSKDRPKLLFDIICTLTDMQYVVFHGMVSTGRKEAYQEFYIRHVDGLPISSEAERERVTQCLEAAIERRASEGLELQLCTDDRTGLLSDITRIFRENSLCIKRAEISTKDRKVKDTFFVTDVAGNPADSKIIDSIRGQIGPGLLEPAAWAPGLSAMKAGPSATELATRISRALISASNYTRPTRSWSPSLEQALHRLGCRDSLTPSLVARVIDPFLLNHHSLALGFFNWASQQPGFGHTSTTYQSILTSLSLSRQFNAIDALLRQVKTQKVSLDSSVYGSVMASFIAGKRPRDAFLVFREVSSVIQDIGPEICNSLLAALASDGHVEHAQKIFDEMTQRGVPLTTLGFGVFMWRICGKAELGAILSVLDEVKGCDSMINGSILALLIVHGLCRASRVSEAFFILDELRSRNCKPDFMTYRIVSEAFRSTGNIFETEKVLKKKRKLGVAPRTSDYREFILCLIMERRICEAKELGEVIVSGNFPIGDDVLNVLIGSVSAIDPDSALAFFKFMVGKERFPTLLTLSNLSRNLCKYDKIDELLEMFDLLSYHNYFKDLESYNVMVSFLCKAGKVKEAYGVLQEMKKKGLSPDISSYNSLMEACCREDLLRPAKRLWDEMFTSRCSGNLKTYNTLIRKFSEVGQVEEAQGLFDHMLEKGVAPDASTYTSLLQGLCEERKFEAAFRVLNKSVKQDLMLARTVLSAYILYLCKKGLFLTASELLFCLGYDIAHSDSHVILLKCLVDAAELSIAIEHMKWVRETSSSLLQVISAELSVSLSSSSEPELVLQLLKAMQENSCFSNISTKNFSKSSPPDAR
;
A
#
# COMPACT_ATOMS: atom_id res chain seq x y z
N MET A 1 10.99 7.45 34.71
CA MET A 1 12.30 6.78 34.76
C MET A 1 12.85 6.41 33.38
N ASP A 2 12.05 6.45 32.30
CA ASP A 2 12.50 6.06 30.95
C ASP A 2 13.43 7.06 30.24
N ASP A 3 13.33 8.36 30.50
CA ASP A 3 14.09 9.37 29.74
C ASP A 3 15.60 9.37 30.06
N GLU A 4 16.01 9.07 31.29
CA GLU A 4 17.43 8.93 31.64
C GLU A 4 18.06 7.64 31.10
N TYR A 5 17.29 6.55 31.03
CA TYR A 5 17.72 5.29 30.44
C TYR A 5 17.88 5.42 28.92
N ALA A 6 16.94 6.11 28.25
CA ALA A 6 17.05 6.44 26.82
C ALA A 6 18.25 7.36 26.53
N LYS A 7 18.52 8.36 27.38
CA LYS A 7 19.71 9.22 27.30
C LYS A 7 21.01 8.44 27.50
N LEU A 8 21.03 7.45 28.39
CA LEU A 8 22.18 6.57 28.61
C LEU A 8 22.47 5.68 27.40
N ILE A 9 21.43 5.07 26.79
CA ILE A 9 21.57 4.26 25.57
C ILE A 9 22.14 5.09 24.40
N ARG A 10 21.69 6.35 24.24
CA ARG A 10 22.20 7.28 23.22
C ARG A 10 23.67 7.66 23.43
N ARG A 11 24.11 7.80 24.68
CA ARG A 11 25.53 8.02 25.00
C ARG A 11 26.40 6.79 24.71
N MET A 12 25.83 5.59 24.84
CA MET A 12 26.54 4.33 24.58
C MET A 12 26.65 3.99 23.09
N ASN A 13 25.73 4.49 22.26
CA ASN A 13 25.66 4.22 20.83
C ASN A 13 25.49 5.56 20.06
N PRO A 14 26.59 6.30 19.83
CA PRO A 14 26.52 7.54 19.05
C PRO A 14 26.12 7.27 17.60
N PRO A 15 25.47 8.23 16.92
CA PRO A 15 25.17 8.11 15.49
C PRO A 15 26.45 7.83 14.69
N ARG A 16 26.40 6.80 13.85
CA ARG A 16 27.47 6.42 12.93
C ARG A 16 27.03 6.79 11.52
N VAL A 17 27.84 7.59 10.83
CA VAL A 17 27.57 7.94 9.44
C VAL A 17 28.63 7.31 8.56
N VAL A 18 28.17 6.50 7.61
CA VAL A 18 29.02 5.87 6.59
C VAL A 18 28.72 6.55 5.27
N ILE A 19 29.71 7.26 4.74
CA ILE A 19 29.65 7.82 3.39
C ILE A 19 30.37 6.86 2.45
N ASP A 20 29.61 6.24 1.56
CA ASP A 20 30.12 5.36 0.52
C ASP A 20 30.06 6.08 -0.82
N ASN A 21 31.25 6.36 -1.34
CA ASN A 21 31.44 7.02 -2.62
C ASN A 21 32.05 6.08 -3.67
N ASP A 22 32.08 4.77 -3.44
CA ASP A 22 32.70 3.79 -4.33
C ASP A 22 31.67 2.86 -4.98
N THR A 23 30.59 2.52 -4.26
CA THR A 23 29.62 1.49 -4.70
C THR A 23 28.70 1.92 -5.85
N CYS A 24 28.34 3.20 -5.97
CA CYS A 24 27.46 3.70 -7.04
C CYS A 24 28.22 4.68 -7.95
N GLU A 25 28.26 4.45 -9.26
CA GLU A 25 28.98 5.35 -10.19
C GLU A 25 28.33 6.74 -10.28
N ASP A 26 27.01 6.81 -10.14
CA ASP A 26 26.19 7.99 -10.46
C ASP A 26 25.79 8.84 -9.24
N ALA A 27 25.98 8.35 -8.02
CA ALA A 27 25.56 9.05 -6.79
C ALA A 27 26.47 8.69 -5.60
N THR A 28 26.49 9.57 -4.59
CA THR A 28 27.15 9.31 -3.30
C THR A 28 26.12 8.72 -2.35
N ILE A 29 26.47 7.64 -1.66
CA ILE A 29 25.57 6.97 -0.70
C ILE A 29 25.93 7.44 0.71
N ILE A 30 24.94 7.91 1.45
CA ILE A 30 25.07 8.30 2.86
C ILE A 30 24.19 7.38 3.68
N GLN A 31 24.80 6.58 4.54
CA GLN A 31 24.12 5.70 5.48
C GLN A 31 24.23 6.28 6.89
N VAL A 32 23.10 6.40 7.57
CA VAL A 32 23.00 6.87 8.96
C VAL A 32 22.46 5.76 9.83
N ASP A 33 23.27 5.31 10.79
CA ASP A 33 22.94 4.30 11.79
C ASP A 33 22.96 4.94 13.19
N SER A 34 21.83 4.95 13.88
CA SER A 34 21.74 5.57 15.20
C SER A 34 20.59 5.02 16.05
N VAL A 35 20.60 5.31 17.35
CA VAL A 35 19.45 5.02 18.21
C VAL A 35 18.30 5.94 17.83
N ASN A 36 17.11 5.35 17.60
CA ASN A 36 15.95 6.11 17.17
C ASN A 36 15.56 7.19 18.20
N LYS A 37 15.46 8.43 17.73
CA LYS A 37 15.04 9.61 18.47
C LYS A 37 13.94 10.29 17.66
N HIS A 38 12.90 10.75 18.35
CA HIS A 38 11.88 11.55 17.70
C HIS A 38 12.51 12.77 17.01
N GLY A 39 12.29 12.89 15.69
CA GLY A 39 12.83 13.96 14.85
C GLY A 39 14.16 13.68 14.17
N ILE A 40 14.80 12.53 14.37
CA ILE A 40 16.13 12.24 13.79
C ILE A 40 16.12 12.20 12.25
N LEU A 41 15.07 11.66 11.63
CA LEU A 41 14.88 11.68 10.17
C LEU A 41 14.84 13.11 9.63
N LEU A 42 14.13 13.99 10.34
CA LEU A 42 14.07 15.40 9.97
C LEU A 42 15.45 16.05 10.10
N GLU A 43 16.20 15.77 11.16
CA GLU A 43 17.57 16.27 11.36
C GLU A 43 18.48 15.87 10.18
N VAL A 44 18.46 14.60 9.76
CA VAL A 44 19.28 14.11 8.64
C VAL A 44 18.89 14.79 7.33
N VAL A 45 17.61 14.78 6.99
CA VAL A 45 17.11 15.38 5.74
C VAL A 45 17.34 16.89 5.73
N GLN A 46 17.31 17.54 6.89
CA GLN A 46 17.63 18.96 7.04
C GLN A 46 19.10 19.25 6.74
N VAL A 47 20.05 18.47 7.28
CA VAL A 47 21.47 18.64 6.98
C VAL A 47 21.75 18.51 5.48
N LEU A 48 21.16 17.50 4.82
CA LEU A 48 21.30 17.30 3.38
C LEU A 48 20.67 18.44 2.56
N ALA A 49 19.55 18.98 3.01
CA ALA A 49 18.89 20.13 2.38
C ALA A 49 19.69 21.44 2.56
N ASP A 50 20.35 21.62 3.71
CA ASP A 50 21.17 22.81 4.03
C ASP A 50 22.39 22.94 3.13
N VAL A 51 22.95 21.80 2.68
CA VAL A 51 24.05 21.76 1.70
C VAL A 51 23.57 21.66 0.25
N ASN A 52 22.27 21.86 -0.02
CA ASN A 52 21.65 21.84 -1.35
C ASN A 52 21.87 20.53 -2.13
N LEU A 53 21.96 19.39 -1.45
CA LEU A 53 22.05 18.09 -2.10
C LEU A 53 20.67 17.58 -2.52
N VAL A 54 20.61 16.88 -3.64
CA VAL A 54 19.39 16.28 -4.17
C VAL A 54 19.38 14.79 -3.83
N ILE A 55 18.32 14.35 -3.15
CA ILE A 55 18.13 12.95 -2.76
C ILE A 55 17.39 12.23 -3.89
N THR A 56 18.08 11.31 -4.55
CA THR A 56 17.53 10.56 -5.70
C THR A 56 16.80 9.29 -5.29
N LYS A 57 17.31 8.63 -4.26
CA LYS A 57 16.71 7.46 -3.64
C LYS A 57 16.94 7.53 -2.14
N ALA A 58 15.96 7.09 -1.37
CA ALA A 58 16.14 6.89 0.05
C ALA A 58 15.39 5.66 0.54
N TYR A 59 16.01 4.94 1.45
CA TYR A 59 15.40 3.86 2.22
C TYR A 59 15.47 4.24 3.68
N ILE A 60 14.31 4.36 4.31
CA ILE A 60 14.16 4.82 5.69
C ILE A 60 13.63 3.66 6.52
N SER A 61 14.25 3.37 7.66
CA SER A 61 13.79 2.37 8.61
C SER A 61 14.09 2.80 10.05
N SER A 62 13.03 2.90 10.86
CA SER A 62 13.13 3.28 12.27
C SER A 62 12.60 2.21 13.25
N ASP A 63 12.54 0.97 12.76
CA ASP A 63 12.01 -0.19 13.48
C ASP A 63 12.90 -0.62 14.66
N GLY A 64 12.25 -1.05 15.75
CA GLY A 64 12.95 -1.64 16.90
C GLY A 64 13.77 -0.70 17.77
N GLY A 65 13.57 0.62 17.65
CA GLY A 65 14.30 1.62 18.45
C GLY A 65 15.66 2.00 17.86
N TRP A 66 15.95 1.53 16.65
CA TRP A 66 17.11 1.92 15.84
C TRP A 66 16.65 2.69 14.61
N PHE A 67 17.51 3.55 14.10
CA PHE A 67 17.30 4.41 12.94
C PHE A 67 18.41 4.10 11.94
N MET A 68 18.01 3.47 10.83
CA MET A 68 18.89 2.88 9.81
C MET A 68 18.41 3.34 8.43
N ASP A 69 19.00 4.42 7.96
CA ASP A 69 18.56 5.09 6.75
C ASP A 69 19.70 5.21 5.73
N VAL A 70 19.37 5.04 4.46
CA VAL A 70 20.31 5.13 3.33
C VAL A 70 19.79 6.15 2.33
N PHE A 71 20.62 7.14 2.00
CA PHE A 71 20.31 8.23 1.07
C PHE A 71 21.30 8.24 -0.10
N ASN A 72 20.78 8.17 -1.32
CA ASN A 72 21.58 8.37 -2.53
C ASN A 72 21.49 9.85 -2.93
N VAL A 73 22.60 10.56 -2.83
CA VAL A 73 22.66 12.00 -3.05
C VAL A 73 23.54 12.37 -4.25
N ILE A 74 23.12 13.43 -4.94
CA ILE A 74 23.84 14.10 -6.02
C ILE A 74 23.89 15.60 -5.74
N ASP A 75 24.82 16.32 -6.36
CA ASP A 75 24.86 17.77 -6.34
C ASP A 75 23.74 18.40 -7.20
N CYS A 76 23.62 19.73 -7.16
CA CYS A 76 22.61 20.47 -7.93
C CYS A 76 22.79 20.39 -9.45
N ASP A 77 23.98 20.01 -9.93
CA ASP A 77 24.31 19.84 -11.34
C ASP A 77 24.09 18.40 -11.82
N GLY A 78 23.65 17.51 -10.92
CA GLY A 78 23.36 16.11 -11.20
C GLY A 78 24.57 15.19 -11.13
N ASN A 79 25.69 15.66 -10.57
CA ASN A 79 26.92 14.89 -10.45
C ASN A 79 27.08 14.30 -9.05
N LYS A 80 27.90 13.25 -8.99
CA LYS A 80 28.34 12.62 -7.74
C LYS A 80 29.27 13.54 -6.95
N ILE A 81 29.10 13.56 -5.63
CA ILE A 81 29.86 14.44 -4.74
C ILE A 81 31.30 13.91 -4.63
N ARG A 82 32.29 14.70 -5.05
CA ARG A 82 33.72 14.35 -4.96
C ARG A 82 34.50 15.22 -3.99
N ASP A 83 33.88 16.28 -3.48
CA ASP A 83 34.50 17.20 -2.53
C ASP A 83 34.61 16.56 -1.15
N LYS A 84 35.85 16.28 -0.73
CA LYS A 84 36.13 15.67 0.57
C LYS A 84 35.83 16.59 1.74
N GLU A 85 35.93 17.91 1.56
CA GLU A 85 35.63 18.86 2.64
C GLU A 85 34.13 18.87 2.94
N LEU A 86 33.30 18.86 1.89
CA LEU A 86 31.85 18.75 2.02
C LEU A 86 31.41 17.42 2.63
N LEU A 87 32.00 16.29 2.21
CA LEU A 87 31.67 14.97 2.77
C LEU A 87 32.08 14.87 4.25
N ASN A 88 33.26 15.36 4.62
CA ASN A 88 33.68 15.42 6.02
C ASN A 88 32.75 16.31 6.86
N TYR A 89 32.33 17.46 6.32
CA TYR A 89 31.37 18.34 6.99
C TYR A 89 30.03 17.64 7.28
N ILE A 90 29.49 16.90 6.31
CA ILE A 90 28.25 16.14 6.48
C ILE A 90 28.42 15.05 7.54
N GLN A 91 29.52 14.31 7.49
CA GLN A 91 29.84 13.27 8.47
C GLN A 91 29.94 13.86 9.89
N GLU A 92 30.75 14.90 10.09
CA GLU A 92 30.92 15.55 11.39
C GLU A 92 29.60 16.10 11.94
N ARG A 93 28.75 16.69 11.08
CA ARG A 93 27.48 17.26 11.50
C ARG A 93 26.48 16.20 11.96
N LEU A 94 26.41 15.08 11.26
CA LEU A 94 25.49 14.00 11.59
C LEU A 94 25.99 13.10 12.74
N GLU A 95 27.30 13.02 12.97
CA GLU A 95 27.91 12.27 14.08
C GLU A 95 27.98 13.07 15.40
N SER A 96 27.88 14.40 15.34
CA SER A 96 27.97 15.26 16.54
C SER A 96 26.76 15.12 17.48
N ASN A 97 27.02 14.78 18.74
CA ASN A 97 26.00 14.55 19.79
C ASN A 97 25.38 15.84 20.39
N ASP A 98 25.68 17.02 19.85
CA ASP A 98 25.40 18.31 20.49
C ASP A 98 24.12 19.04 20.04
N ALA A 99 23.25 18.40 19.25
CA ALA A 99 21.92 18.94 18.95
C ALA A 99 20.85 18.39 19.92
N VAL A 100 20.94 18.79 21.20
CA VAL A 100 19.78 18.71 22.10
C VAL A 100 18.76 19.76 21.63
N VAL A 101 17.86 19.37 20.73
CA VAL A 101 16.58 20.09 20.54
C VAL A 101 15.68 19.69 21.72
N PRO A 102 15.28 20.61 22.61
CA PRO A 102 14.30 20.31 23.65
C PRO A 102 12.96 19.94 22.99
N ALA A 103 12.24 19.03 23.61
CA ALA A 103 10.86 18.69 23.23
C ALA A 103 10.04 19.98 23.05
N VAL A 104 9.41 20.12 21.89
CA VAL A 104 8.49 21.21 21.56
C VAL A 104 7.26 21.09 22.48
N ARG A 105 7.32 21.79 23.61
CA ARG A 105 6.13 22.32 24.29
C ARG A 105 5.83 23.68 23.68
N GLU A 106 4.56 23.91 23.45
CA GLU A 106 3.94 25.18 23.07
C GLU A 106 4.63 26.39 23.71
N SER A 107 5.20 27.28 22.90
CA SER A 107 4.99 28.74 22.95
C SER A 107 6.02 29.48 22.11
N VAL A 108 5.53 30.57 21.55
CA VAL A 108 6.16 31.53 20.66
C VAL A 108 6.84 32.61 21.53
N GLY A 109 8.14 32.92 21.32
CA GLY A 109 8.86 33.95 22.09
C GLY A 109 10.30 34.29 21.63
N VAL A 110 10.71 35.54 21.88
CA VAL A 110 11.84 36.35 21.33
C VAL A 110 13.19 36.16 22.03
N MET A 111 14.33 36.38 21.32
CA MET A 111 15.69 36.75 21.79
C MET A 111 16.57 37.24 20.59
N PRO A 112 17.45 38.25 20.75
CA PRO A 112 18.32 38.79 19.68
C PRO A 112 19.58 37.95 19.41
N SER A 113 20.10 37.94 18.17
CA SER A 113 21.48 37.52 17.88
C SER A 113 22.46 38.69 18.06
N GLU A 114 23.77 38.43 18.10
CA GLU A 114 24.76 39.51 18.13
C GLU A 114 24.78 40.34 16.82
N GLU A 115 24.26 39.79 15.73
CA GLU A 115 24.43 40.31 14.36
C GLU A 115 23.17 40.92 13.73
N HIS A 116 21.97 40.37 13.94
CA HIS A 116 20.73 40.80 13.27
C HIS A 116 19.45 40.57 14.11
N THR A 117 18.35 41.25 13.74
CA THR A 117 17.01 41.11 14.31
C THR A 117 16.10 40.31 13.37
N SER A 118 15.51 39.20 13.83
CA SER A 118 14.60 38.38 13.02
C SER A 118 13.13 38.79 13.20
N ILE A 119 12.41 38.89 12.08
CA ILE A 119 10.99 39.25 11.96
C ILE A 119 10.27 38.11 11.25
N GLU A 120 9.23 37.57 11.87
CA GLU A 120 8.36 36.56 11.27
C GLU A 120 6.97 37.14 10.98
N LEU A 121 6.48 36.92 9.76
CA LEU A 121 5.20 37.41 9.26
C LEU A 121 4.39 36.23 8.74
N SER A 122 3.10 36.16 9.09
CA SER A 122 2.13 35.27 8.44
C SER A 122 0.76 35.96 8.31
N GLY A 123 0.07 35.73 7.21
CA GLY A 123 -1.26 36.30 6.97
C GLY A 123 -1.82 36.02 5.57
N THR A 124 -2.89 36.73 5.23
CA THR A 124 -3.52 36.65 3.90
C THR A 124 -2.66 37.36 2.86
N ASP A 125 -2.28 36.63 1.81
CA ASP A 125 -1.56 37.19 0.66
C ASP A 125 -2.47 38.09 -0.16
N ARG A 126 -1.92 39.22 -0.62
CA ARG A 126 -2.59 40.13 -1.56
C ARG A 126 -1.56 40.80 -2.48
N PRO A 127 -1.92 41.09 -3.73
CA PRO A 127 -1.02 41.80 -4.65
C PRO A 127 -0.47 43.09 -4.02
N GLY A 128 0.85 43.21 -3.98
CA GLY A 128 1.54 44.37 -3.40
C GLY A 128 1.82 44.31 -1.88
N LEU A 129 1.42 43.23 -1.18
CA LEU A 129 1.70 43.05 0.25
C LEU A 129 3.20 43.16 0.56
N LEU A 130 4.05 42.45 -0.19
CA LEU A 130 5.49 42.47 0.04
C LEU A 130 6.08 43.86 -0.19
N SER A 131 5.59 44.60 -1.19
CA SER A 131 6.03 45.98 -1.45
C SER A 131 5.70 46.91 -0.29
N GLU A 132 4.51 46.76 0.32
CA GLU A 132 4.12 47.55 1.50
C GLU A 132 4.94 47.18 2.75
N VAL A 133 5.23 45.88 2.95
CA VAL A 133 6.12 45.42 4.04
C VAL A 133 7.53 45.99 3.87
N CYS A 134 8.10 45.91 2.67
CA CYS A 134 9.43 46.44 2.38
C CYS A 134 9.50 47.97 2.51
N ALA A 135 8.43 48.69 2.15
CA ALA A 135 8.34 50.14 2.32
C ALA A 135 8.36 50.52 3.82
N VAL A 136 7.58 49.84 4.66
CA VAL A 136 7.57 50.08 6.11
C VAL A 136 8.96 49.83 6.73
N LEU A 137 9.65 48.76 6.30
CA LEU A 137 11.00 48.49 6.78
C LEU A 137 12.01 49.56 6.34
N ALA A 138 11.91 50.04 5.09
CA ALA A 138 12.76 51.12 4.59
C ALA A 138 12.52 52.45 5.32
N ASP A 139 11.25 52.82 5.55
CA ASP A 139 10.87 54.05 6.27
C ASP A 139 11.34 54.03 7.74
N LEU A 140 11.45 52.85 8.34
CA LEU A 140 11.96 52.66 9.72
C LEU A 140 13.49 52.50 9.78
N HIS A 141 14.20 52.76 8.67
CA HIS A 141 15.66 52.62 8.55
C HIS A 141 16.16 51.22 8.95
N CYS A 142 15.42 50.18 8.56
CA CYS A 142 15.81 48.78 8.73
C CYS A 142 16.40 48.26 7.42
N ASN A 143 17.68 47.86 7.42
CA ASN A 143 18.28 47.18 6.28
C ASN A 143 17.98 45.68 6.32
N VAL A 144 17.52 45.10 5.20
CA VAL A 144 17.22 43.67 5.09
C VAL A 144 18.48 42.93 4.68
N VAL A 145 19.03 42.13 5.60
CA VAL A 145 20.26 41.35 5.35
C VAL A 145 19.94 40.02 4.68
N ASN A 146 18.82 39.41 5.04
CA ASN A 146 18.40 38.11 4.53
C ASN A 146 16.88 38.01 4.66
N ALA A 147 16.17 37.50 3.67
CA ALA A 147 14.73 37.27 3.78
C ALA A 147 14.31 36.08 2.95
N GLU A 148 13.33 35.33 3.43
CA GLU A 148 12.69 34.28 2.64
C GLU A 148 11.17 34.36 2.79
N ILE A 149 10.46 34.34 1.66
CA ILE A 149 9.02 34.60 1.58
C ILE A 149 8.37 33.53 0.71
N TRP A 150 7.29 32.91 1.20
CA TRP A 150 6.47 31.93 0.49
C TRP A 150 5.01 32.38 0.42
N THR A 151 4.35 32.14 -0.71
CA THR A 151 2.89 32.32 -0.85
C THR A 151 2.23 31.06 -1.42
N HIS A 152 1.10 30.65 -0.85
CA HIS A 152 0.30 29.50 -1.29
C HIS A 152 -1.16 29.65 -0.83
N ASN A 153 -2.14 29.29 -1.66
CA ASN A 153 -3.58 29.37 -1.35
C ASN A 153 -4.02 30.71 -0.72
N ALA A 154 -3.58 31.84 -1.28
CA ALA A 154 -3.85 33.19 -0.78
C ALA A 154 -3.34 33.46 0.65
N ARG A 155 -2.35 32.67 1.13
CA ARG A 155 -1.62 32.89 2.37
C ARG A 155 -0.16 33.22 2.06
N ALA A 156 0.45 34.04 2.90
CA ALA A 156 1.85 34.42 2.82
C ALA A 156 2.55 34.19 4.17
N ALA A 157 3.77 33.69 4.12
CA ALA A 157 4.68 33.63 5.26
C ALA A 157 6.04 34.19 4.88
N ALA A 158 6.69 34.91 5.80
CA ALA A 158 8.02 35.45 5.59
C ALA A 158 8.87 35.39 6.87
N VAL A 159 10.16 35.09 6.72
CA VAL A 159 11.20 35.22 7.75
C VAL A 159 12.22 36.22 7.25
N VAL A 160 12.33 37.36 7.93
CA VAL A 160 13.14 38.52 7.49
C VAL A 160 14.16 38.86 8.58
N HIS A 161 15.43 38.91 8.23
CA HIS A 161 16.51 39.36 9.11
C HIS A 161 16.90 40.79 8.76
N VAL A 162 16.78 41.68 9.75
CA VAL A 162 17.03 43.11 9.59
C VAL A 162 18.13 43.62 10.52
N THR A 163 18.84 44.65 10.07
CA THR A 163 19.81 45.42 10.85
C THR A 163 19.42 46.89 10.85
N ASP A 164 19.94 47.63 11.83
CA ASP A 164 19.85 49.09 11.84
C ASP A 164 20.71 49.67 10.70
N ASP A 165 20.13 50.48 9.83
CA ASP A 165 20.87 51.14 8.74
C ASP A 165 22.05 52.01 9.21
N SER A 166 21.90 52.68 10.36
CA SER A 166 22.92 53.58 10.88
C SER A 166 24.06 52.87 11.61
N THR A 167 23.79 51.72 12.24
CA THR A 167 24.79 50.99 13.04
C THR A 167 25.26 49.69 12.40
N GLY A 168 24.53 49.14 11.42
CA GLY A 168 24.79 47.83 10.83
C GLY A 168 24.66 46.66 11.81
N CYS A 169 23.98 46.86 12.95
CA CYS A 169 23.85 45.86 14.00
C CYS A 169 22.38 45.50 14.25
N ALA A 170 22.13 44.44 15.02
CA ALA A 170 20.80 44.08 15.49
C ALA A 170 20.09 45.25 16.20
N ILE A 171 18.82 45.47 15.85
CA ILE A 171 17.94 46.46 16.49
C ILE A 171 17.56 45.93 17.88
N LYS A 172 18.10 46.56 18.93
CA LYS A 172 17.88 46.17 20.34
C LYS A 172 16.90 47.07 21.09
N ASP A 173 16.50 48.22 20.52
CA ASP A 173 15.58 49.15 21.18
C ASP A 173 14.14 48.59 21.21
N PRO A 174 13.58 48.27 22.40
CA PRO A 174 12.25 47.69 22.52
C PRO A 174 11.12 48.61 22.02
N LYS A 175 11.28 49.94 22.10
CA LYS A 175 10.24 50.87 21.61
C LYS A 175 10.18 50.87 20.08
N ARG A 176 11.33 50.90 19.42
CA ARG A 176 11.43 50.76 17.97
C ARG A 176 10.92 49.40 17.48
N LEU A 177 11.27 48.31 18.17
CA LEU A 177 10.75 46.97 17.85
C LEU A 177 9.23 46.88 17.96
N LEU A 178 8.64 47.54 18.97
CA LEU A 178 7.19 47.59 19.14
C LEU A 178 6.51 48.43 18.04
N THR A 179 7.14 49.53 17.62
CA THR A 179 6.66 50.36 16.50
C THR A 179 6.69 49.59 15.18
N ILE A 180 7.80 48.89 14.90
CA ILE A 180 7.92 47.98 13.74
C ILE A 180 6.80 46.93 13.78
N LYS A 181 6.52 46.37 14.96
CA LYS A 181 5.46 45.38 15.15
C LYS A 181 4.08 45.91 14.80
N GLU A 182 3.72 47.07 15.32
CA GLU A 182 2.39 47.66 15.13
C GLU A 182 2.14 48.03 13.66
N LEU A 183 3.13 48.65 13.00
CA LEU A 183 3.01 49.08 11.61
C LEU A 183 2.88 47.88 10.66
N LEU A 184 3.70 46.84 10.82
CA LEU A 184 3.61 45.64 10.00
C LEU A 184 2.32 44.84 10.28
N CYS A 185 1.85 44.79 11.53
CA CYS A 185 0.54 44.21 11.84
C CYS A 185 -0.61 44.95 11.15
N ASN A 186 -0.53 46.28 11.00
CA ASN A 186 -1.55 47.06 10.30
C ASN A 186 -1.58 46.75 8.80
N VAL A 187 -0.41 46.58 8.18
CA VAL A 187 -0.29 46.19 6.76
C VAL A 187 -0.91 44.80 6.50
N LEU A 188 -0.73 43.86 7.43
CA LEU A 188 -1.25 42.48 7.31
C LEU A 188 -2.76 42.35 7.61
N LYS A 189 -3.37 43.28 8.36
CA LYS A 189 -4.81 43.25 8.72
C LYS A 189 -5.76 43.76 7.61
N GLY A 190 -5.25 44.07 6.42
CA GLY A 190 -6.03 44.67 5.34
C GLY A 190 -7.26 43.84 4.92
N ASN A 191 -8.45 44.32 5.33
CA ASN A 191 -9.82 43.84 5.11
C ASN A 191 -10.30 42.61 5.90
N ASN A 192 -11.14 42.88 6.92
CA ASN A 192 -12.29 42.13 7.48
C ASN A 192 -12.26 40.61 7.74
N ASP A 193 -11.15 39.89 7.60
CA ASP A 193 -11.09 38.49 8.04
C ASP A 193 -10.83 38.36 9.55
N LEU A 194 -11.68 37.59 10.23
CA LEU A 194 -11.66 37.32 11.68
C LEU A 194 -10.44 36.49 12.15
N LYS A 195 -9.57 36.03 11.24
CA LYS A 195 -8.34 35.30 11.56
C LYS A 195 -7.18 36.30 11.74
N ALA A 196 -6.85 36.60 13.00
CA ALA A 196 -5.85 37.61 13.36
C ALA A 196 -4.46 37.34 12.72
N ALA A 197 -3.94 38.32 11.95
CA ALA A 197 -2.55 38.35 11.52
C ALA A 197 -1.60 38.23 12.71
N LYS A 198 -0.61 37.33 12.62
CA LYS A 198 0.35 37.06 13.70
C LYS A 198 1.73 37.52 13.26
N MET A 199 2.29 38.46 14.01
CA MET A 199 3.68 38.88 13.89
C MET A 199 4.40 38.58 15.19
N THR A 200 5.51 37.84 15.09
CA THR A 200 6.34 37.50 16.24
C THR A 200 7.81 37.83 15.95
N LEU A 201 8.51 38.34 16.97
CA LEU A 201 9.97 38.46 16.98
C LEU A 201 10.54 37.17 17.64
N SER A 202 11.63 36.61 17.12
CA SER A 202 12.14 35.26 17.49
C SER A 202 13.41 35.28 18.35
N ALA A 203 13.87 34.13 18.88
CA ALA A 203 15.06 33.88 19.73
C ALA A 203 16.29 33.24 19.03
N PRO A 204 17.59 33.45 19.41
CA PRO A 204 18.70 32.92 18.65
C PRO A 204 18.90 31.45 19.02
N GLY A 205 19.06 30.65 17.99
CA GLY A 205 19.24 29.22 18.09
C GLY A 205 18.84 28.60 16.77
N VAL A 206 19.76 28.70 15.80
CA VAL A 206 19.80 28.07 14.47
C VAL A 206 18.49 27.35 14.07
N THR A 207 17.46 28.13 13.74
CA THR A 207 16.29 27.59 13.05
C THR A 207 16.54 27.69 11.56
N ASN A 208 16.60 26.55 10.86
CA ASN A 208 16.56 26.53 9.41
C ASN A 208 15.32 27.32 8.93
N ARG A 209 15.54 28.31 8.05
CA ARG A 209 14.51 29.26 7.58
C ARG A 209 13.37 28.53 6.85
N ASP A 210 13.71 27.55 6.02
CA ASP A 210 12.78 26.69 5.31
C ASP A 210 11.85 25.96 6.30
N ARG A 211 12.44 25.40 7.38
CA ARG A 211 11.68 24.71 8.43
C ARG A 211 10.72 25.66 9.14
N ARG A 212 11.16 26.90 9.41
CA ARG A 212 10.33 27.89 10.09
C ARG A 212 9.18 28.38 9.21
N LEU A 213 9.43 28.63 7.93
CA LEU A 213 8.39 28.99 6.96
C LEU A 213 7.33 27.90 6.82
N HIS A 214 7.75 26.64 6.81
CA HIS A 214 6.84 25.50 6.81
C HIS A 214 5.86 25.54 8.00
N GLN A 215 6.37 25.80 9.21
CA GLN A 215 5.57 25.92 10.43
C GLN A 215 4.63 27.13 10.39
N LEU A 216 5.09 28.27 9.87
CA LEU A 216 4.27 29.48 9.72
C LEU A 216 3.09 29.23 8.76
N MET A 217 3.35 28.65 7.58
CA MET A 217 2.30 28.32 6.60
C MET A 217 1.29 27.31 7.15
N PHE A 218 1.77 26.25 7.81
CA PHE A 218 0.91 25.25 8.46
C PHE A 218 0.05 25.86 9.57
N ALA A 219 0.62 26.69 10.44
CA ALA A 219 -0.11 27.37 11.51
C ALA A 219 -1.17 28.35 10.98
N ASP A 220 -0.92 28.92 9.80
CA ASP A 220 -1.82 29.82 9.09
C ASP A 220 -2.92 29.07 8.31
N ARG A 221 -2.83 27.74 8.21
CA ARG A 221 -3.77 26.82 7.53
C ARG A 221 -3.89 27.06 6.03
N ASP A 222 -2.76 27.22 5.36
CA ASP A 222 -2.69 27.31 3.90
C ASP A 222 -3.23 26.07 3.17
N TYR A 223 -3.31 24.92 3.83
CA TYR A 223 -3.91 23.69 3.30
C TYR A 223 -5.45 23.73 3.18
N GLU A 224 -6.15 24.66 3.85
CA GLU A 224 -7.61 24.83 3.74
C GLU A 224 -7.96 25.50 2.40
N ARG A 225 -8.45 24.75 1.40
CA ARG A 225 -8.96 25.35 0.15
C ARG A 225 -10.29 26.08 0.40
N MET A 226 -10.34 27.39 0.14
CA MET A 226 -11.57 28.17 0.19
C MET A 226 -12.56 27.65 -0.86
N GLY A 227 -13.72 27.15 -0.41
CA GLY A 227 -14.83 26.81 -1.29
C GLY A 227 -15.48 28.06 -1.86
N SER A 228 -15.15 28.43 -3.10
CA SER A 228 -15.89 29.44 -3.84
C SER A 228 -16.07 29.03 -5.29
N VAL A 229 -17.33 28.68 -5.60
CA VAL A 229 -18.05 28.87 -6.87
C VAL A 229 -17.36 28.37 -8.14
N GLU A 230 -17.95 27.32 -8.71
CA GLU A 230 -17.79 26.90 -10.10
C GLU A 230 -17.87 28.09 -11.06
N LEU A 231 -16.71 28.57 -11.52
CA LEU A 231 -16.61 29.31 -12.77
C LEU A 231 -15.50 28.70 -13.61
N GLY A 232 -15.87 27.67 -14.38
CA GLY A 232 -15.33 27.40 -15.72
C GLY A 232 -13.81 27.25 -15.87
N ARG A 233 -13.13 26.47 -15.02
CA ARG A 233 -11.76 26.03 -15.31
C ARG A 233 -11.73 24.55 -15.66
N ILE A 234 -11.44 24.24 -16.91
CA ILE A 234 -10.92 22.93 -17.32
C ILE A 234 -9.42 22.97 -17.00
N GLU A 235 -9.06 22.76 -15.74
CA GLU A 235 -7.66 22.53 -15.34
C GLU A 235 -7.27 21.09 -15.72
N ASP A 236 -6.13 20.95 -16.39
CA ASP A 236 -5.56 19.68 -16.82
C ASP A 236 -5.25 18.82 -15.59
N LYS A 237 -6.05 17.78 -15.33
CA LYS A 237 -5.96 16.90 -14.14
C LYS A 237 -4.62 16.17 -14.00
N GLY A 238 -3.70 16.31 -14.95
CA GLY A 238 -2.38 15.68 -14.95
C GLY A 238 -1.28 16.42 -14.18
N SER A 239 -1.50 17.66 -13.71
CA SER A 239 -0.44 18.46 -13.04
C SER A 239 -0.44 18.40 -11.51
N ARG A 240 -1.51 17.90 -10.88
CA ARG A 240 -1.67 17.89 -9.42
C ARG A 240 -0.92 16.73 -8.74
N PRO A 241 -0.38 16.95 -7.53
CA PRO A 241 0.17 15.86 -6.73
C PRO A 241 -0.93 14.86 -6.38
N HIS A 242 -0.63 13.57 -6.55
CA HIS A 242 -1.54 12.49 -6.16
C HIS A 242 -1.07 11.91 -4.84
N VAL A 243 -1.83 12.17 -3.77
CA VAL A 243 -1.58 11.65 -2.42
C VAL A 243 -2.67 10.63 -2.09
N THR A 244 -2.28 9.42 -1.73
CA THR A 244 -3.20 8.37 -1.26
C THR A 244 -2.82 7.92 0.13
N VAL A 245 -3.78 7.92 1.05
CA VAL A 245 -3.59 7.52 2.44
C VAL A 245 -4.41 6.26 2.69
N LEU A 246 -3.74 5.13 2.90
CA LEU A 246 -4.33 3.80 3.05
C LEU A 246 -3.96 3.18 4.38
N ASP A 247 -4.87 2.43 4.99
CA ASP A 247 -4.60 1.78 6.26
C ASP A 247 -3.95 0.40 6.02
N CYS A 248 -2.79 0.16 6.63
CA CYS A 248 -2.17 -1.16 6.63
C CYS A 248 -2.60 -1.93 7.88
N ILE A 249 -3.75 -2.62 7.76
CA ILE A 249 -4.39 -3.39 8.83
C ILE A 249 -3.48 -4.50 9.40
N GLN A 250 -2.43 -4.92 8.69
CA GLN A 250 -1.55 -6.02 9.10
C GLN A 250 -0.37 -5.61 10.00
N LYS A 251 -0.03 -4.32 10.07
CA LYS A 251 1.15 -3.81 10.81
C LYS A 251 0.87 -2.55 11.65
N ASP A 252 -0.40 -2.17 11.84
CA ASP A 252 -0.83 -0.96 12.56
C ASP A 252 -0.13 0.32 12.07
N TYR A 253 0.12 0.43 10.75
CA TYR A 253 0.68 1.61 10.10
C TYR A 253 -0.36 2.24 9.18
N THR A 254 -0.29 3.55 9.01
CA THR A 254 -0.92 4.23 7.88
C THR A 254 0.11 4.41 6.76
N VAL A 255 -0.25 3.98 5.56
CA VAL A 255 0.61 4.06 4.36
C VAL A 255 0.21 5.29 3.57
N ILE A 256 1.19 6.15 3.33
CA ILE A 256 1.04 7.33 2.49
C ILE A 256 1.84 7.06 1.22
N THR A 257 1.16 7.06 0.08
CA THR A 257 1.82 7.02 -1.24
C THR A 257 1.60 8.36 -1.93
N MET A 258 2.67 8.96 -2.44
CA MET A 258 2.66 10.26 -3.09
C MET A 258 3.35 10.16 -4.44
N ARG A 259 2.71 10.75 -5.46
CA ARG A 259 3.27 10.93 -6.80
C ARG A 259 3.16 12.39 -7.20
N SER A 260 4.29 13.01 -7.53
CA SER A 260 4.34 14.43 -7.90
C SER A 260 5.49 14.71 -8.86
N LYS A 261 5.57 15.93 -9.41
CA LYS A 261 6.76 16.36 -10.16
C LYS A 261 7.95 16.42 -9.21
N ASP A 262 9.07 15.85 -9.65
CA ASP A 262 10.28 15.87 -8.84
C ASP A 262 10.87 17.29 -8.75
N ARG A 263 11.41 17.65 -7.58
CA ARG A 263 12.03 18.96 -7.32
C ARG A 263 13.00 18.91 -6.13
N PRO A 264 13.96 19.84 -6.04
CA PRO A 264 14.82 19.99 -4.87
C PRO A 264 14.01 20.15 -3.58
N LYS A 265 14.55 19.60 -2.48
CA LYS A 265 13.98 19.66 -1.13
C LYS A 265 12.56 19.05 -0.98
N LEU A 266 12.07 18.28 -1.96
CA LEU A 266 10.75 17.66 -1.88
C LEU A 266 10.59 16.72 -0.67
N LEU A 267 11.58 15.84 -0.43
CA LEU A 267 11.57 14.95 0.74
C LEU A 267 11.57 15.74 2.05
N PHE A 268 12.36 16.82 2.12
CA PHE A 268 12.42 17.69 3.29
C PHE A 268 11.05 18.29 3.63
N ASP A 269 10.32 18.81 2.65
CA ASP A 269 9.01 19.42 2.88
C ASP A 269 7.96 18.39 3.35
N ILE A 270 8.03 17.17 2.82
CA ILE A 270 7.13 16.07 3.21
C ILE A 270 7.40 15.63 4.65
N ILE A 271 8.67 15.37 5.00
CA ILE A 271 9.06 14.98 6.36
C ILE A 271 8.76 16.10 7.36
N CYS A 272 8.93 17.36 6.96
CA CYS A 272 8.51 18.52 7.75
C CYS A 272 7.02 18.47 8.08
N THR A 273 6.18 18.22 7.08
CA THR A 273 4.72 18.14 7.24
C THR A 273 4.32 17.01 8.18
N LEU A 274 4.85 15.81 7.96
CA LEU A 274 4.55 14.67 8.82
C LEU A 274 4.97 14.93 10.26
N THR A 275 6.17 15.50 10.47
CA THR A 275 6.67 15.83 11.81
C THR A 275 5.83 16.92 12.48
N ASP A 276 5.41 17.98 11.76
CA ASP A 276 4.56 19.05 12.28
C ASP A 276 3.16 18.56 12.65
N MET A 277 2.66 17.57 11.92
CA MET A 277 1.42 16.86 12.22
C MET A 277 1.58 15.77 13.29
N GLN A 278 2.76 15.68 13.93
CA GLN A 278 3.09 14.70 14.95
C GLN A 278 3.01 13.23 14.47
N TYR A 279 3.37 12.97 13.23
CA TYR A 279 3.58 11.62 12.71
C TYR A 279 5.07 11.26 12.67
N VAL A 280 5.35 10.00 12.97
CA VAL A 280 6.67 9.38 12.91
C VAL A 280 6.71 8.42 11.74
N VAL A 281 7.73 8.55 10.89
CA VAL A 281 8.00 7.63 9.77
C VAL A 281 8.76 6.41 10.29
N PHE A 282 8.16 5.24 10.14
CA PHE A 282 8.77 3.95 10.50
C PHE A 282 9.47 3.27 9.33
N HIS A 283 8.86 3.35 8.16
CA HIS A 283 9.47 2.91 6.92
C HIS A 283 9.22 3.95 5.84
N GLY A 284 10.20 4.15 4.96
CA GLY A 284 10.05 5.04 3.83
C GLY A 284 10.82 4.53 2.62
N MET A 285 10.22 4.69 1.44
CA MET A 285 10.90 4.50 0.17
C MET A 285 10.71 5.76 -0.66
N VAL A 286 11.82 6.33 -1.11
CA VAL A 286 11.84 7.51 -1.96
C VAL A 286 12.55 7.12 -3.26
N SER A 287 11.93 7.44 -4.39
CA SER A 287 12.50 7.22 -5.71
C SER A 287 12.15 8.40 -6.61
N THR A 288 13.16 9.16 -7.04
CA THR A 288 12.99 10.25 -7.99
C THR A 288 13.28 9.76 -9.41
N GLY A 289 12.30 9.84 -10.31
CA GLY A 289 12.49 9.62 -11.73
C GLY A 289 12.83 10.93 -12.47
N ARG A 290 13.15 10.85 -13.77
CA ARG A 290 13.52 12.03 -14.60
C ARG A 290 12.50 13.18 -14.66
N LYS A 291 11.24 12.95 -14.26
CA LYS A 291 10.15 13.94 -14.28
C LYS A 291 9.15 13.82 -13.11
N GLU A 292 9.12 12.69 -12.42
CA GLU A 292 8.16 12.40 -11.36
C GLU A 292 8.87 11.74 -10.18
N ALA A 293 8.53 12.17 -8.98
CA ALA A 293 8.96 11.56 -7.72
C ALA A 293 7.86 10.65 -7.19
N TYR A 294 8.25 9.45 -6.77
CA TYR A 294 7.40 8.48 -6.08
C TYR A 294 7.91 8.29 -4.66
N GLN A 295 7.02 8.45 -3.69
CA GLN A 295 7.35 8.35 -2.27
C GLN A 295 6.30 7.52 -1.55
N GLU A 296 6.73 6.58 -0.73
CA GLU A 296 5.89 5.72 0.09
C GLU A 296 6.38 5.76 1.53
N PHE A 297 5.52 6.15 2.47
CA PHE A 297 5.83 6.22 3.90
C PHE A 297 4.85 5.42 4.73
N TYR A 298 5.36 4.72 5.72
CA TYR A 298 4.62 4.01 6.75
C TYR A 298 4.73 4.84 8.02
N ILE A 299 3.61 5.42 8.44
CA ILE A 299 3.56 6.38 9.55
C ILE A 299 2.69 5.87 10.70
N ARG A 300 3.00 6.37 11.90
CA ARG A 300 2.07 6.38 13.06
C ARG A 300 2.12 7.75 13.72
N HIS A 301 1.06 8.12 14.40
CA HIS A 301 1.08 9.32 15.24
C HIS A 301 2.04 9.09 16.42
N VAL A 302 2.54 10.17 17.06
CA VAL A 302 3.50 10.10 18.18
C VAL A 302 3.00 9.29 19.37
N ASP A 303 1.68 9.11 19.51
CA ASP A 303 1.05 8.24 20.50
C ASP A 303 1.10 6.74 20.14
N GLY A 304 1.63 6.40 18.96
CA GLY A 304 1.75 5.04 18.46
C GLY A 304 0.51 4.53 17.71
N LEU A 305 -0.50 5.36 17.45
CA LEU A 305 -1.72 4.96 16.75
C LEU A 305 -1.67 5.30 15.25
N PRO A 306 -2.29 4.50 14.36
CA PRO A 306 -2.51 4.88 12.97
C PRO A 306 -3.62 5.94 12.87
N ILE A 307 -3.76 6.56 11.69
CA ILE A 307 -4.84 7.51 11.40
C ILE A 307 -6.20 6.83 11.62
N SER A 308 -7.02 7.38 12.52
CA SER A 308 -8.25 6.71 12.98
C SER A 308 -9.54 7.32 12.44
N SER A 309 -9.49 8.48 11.77
CA SER A 309 -10.68 9.16 11.25
C SER A 309 -10.51 9.67 9.82
N GLU A 310 -11.62 9.69 9.06
CA GLU A 310 -11.60 10.18 7.68
C GLU A 310 -11.29 11.69 7.60
N ALA A 311 -11.72 12.47 8.60
CA ALA A 311 -11.39 13.89 8.69
C ALA A 311 -9.88 14.14 8.93
N GLU A 312 -9.22 13.26 9.68
CA GLU A 312 -7.77 13.29 9.86
C GLU A 312 -7.04 12.84 8.60
N ARG A 313 -7.54 11.78 7.92
CA ARG A 313 -7.04 11.32 6.62
C ARG A 313 -7.09 12.44 5.57
N GLU A 314 -8.22 13.13 5.48
CA GLU A 314 -8.40 14.26 4.57
C GLU A 314 -7.47 15.43 4.93
N ARG A 315 -7.32 15.73 6.22
CA ARG A 315 -6.37 16.76 6.68
C ARG A 315 -4.92 16.43 6.32
N VAL A 316 -4.48 15.18 6.53
CA VAL A 316 -3.14 14.72 6.16
C VAL A 316 -2.93 14.84 4.66
N THR A 317 -3.92 14.42 3.86
CA THR A 317 -3.90 14.56 2.40
C THR A 317 -3.75 16.02 1.99
N GLN A 318 -4.57 16.93 2.52
CA GLN A 318 -4.51 18.36 2.23
C GLN A 318 -3.18 19.00 2.63
N CYS A 319 -2.65 18.65 3.80
CA CYS A 319 -1.38 19.19 4.29
C CYS A 319 -0.20 18.75 3.40
N LEU A 320 -0.20 17.49 2.96
CA LEU A 320 0.83 16.95 2.07
C LEU A 320 0.72 17.52 0.65
N GLU A 321 -0.49 17.65 0.10
CA GLU A 321 -0.70 18.34 -1.18
C GLU A 321 -0.16 19.77 -1.13
N ALA A 322 -0.52 20.53 -0.08
CA ALA A 322 -0.04 21.90 0.10
C ALA A 322 1.49 21.95 0.22
N ALA A 323 2.11 21.05 0.99
CA ALA A 323 3.56 20.99 1.13
C ALA A 323 4.30 20.71 -0.19
N ILE A 324 3.75 19.84 -1.03
CA ILE A 324 4.29 19.55 -2.36
C ILE A 324 4.18 20.79 -3.25
N GLU A 325 3.04 21.48 -3.21
CA GLU A 325 2.70 22.65 -4.05
C GLU A 325 3.43 23.94 -3.65
N ARG A 326 3.73 24.21 -2.37
CA ARG A 326 4.37 25.45 -1.87
C ARG A 326 5.64 25.86 -2.62
N ARG A 327 6.40 24.88 -3.13
CA ARG A 327 7.65 25.06 -3.89
C ARG A 327 7.59 24.44 -5.29
N ALA A 328 6.40 24.04 -5.76
CA ALA A 328 6.22 23.62 -7.14
C ALA A 328 6.40 24.86 -8.03
N SER A 329 7.49 24.89 -8.77
CA SER A 329 7.92 26.03 -9.57
C SER A 329 6.98 26.28 -10.75
N GLU A 330 5.91 27.02 -10.51
CA GLU A 330 4.97 27.50 -11.55
C GLU A 330 5.27 28.93 -12.03
N GLY A 331 6.38 29.53 -11.58
CA GLY A 331 6.78 30.90 -11.92
C GLY A 331 8.13 31.02 -12.63
N LEU A 332 8.37 32.18 -13.23
CA LEU A 332 9.66 32.53 -13.83
C LEU A 332 10.66 32.92 -12.73
N GLU A 333 11.86 32.35 -12.77
CA GLU A 333 12.96 32.71 -11.87
C GLU A 333 13.71 33.94 -12.40
N LEU A 334 13.83 34.96 -11.57
CA LEU A 334 14.57 36.19 -11.83
C LEU A 334 15.64 36.37 -10.76
N GLN A 335 16.90 36.44 -11.17
CA GLN A 335 18.01 36.70 -10.27
C GLN A 335 18.47 38.15 -10.42
N LEU A 336 18.62 38.83 -9.30
CA LEU A 336 19.10 40.20 -9.21
C LEU A 336 20.46 40.23 -8.51
N CYS A 337 21.45 40.85 -9.14
CA CYS A 337 22.77 41.07 -8.56
C CYS A 337 23.16 42.56 -8.62
N THR A 338 23.04 43.29 -7.50
CA THR A 338 23.42 44.72 -7.43
C THR A 338 24.15 45.04 -6.14
N ASP A 339 24.75 46.24 -6.03
CA ASP A 339 25.22 46.75 -4.74
C ASP A 339 24.02 47.05 -3.83
N ASP A 340 24.16 46.74 -2.54
CA ASP A 340 23.11 46.95 -1.54
C ASP A 340 22.90 48.45 -1.27
N ARG A 341 21.63 48.87 -1.20
CA ARG A 341 21.24 50.21 -0.77
C ARG A 341 19.92 50.16 -0.02
N THR A 342 19.77 51.05 0.95
CA THR A 342 18.51 51.24 1.67
C THR A 342 17.35 51.48 0.72
N GLY A 343 16.28 50.69 0.88
CA GLY A 343 15.07 50.79 0.05
C GLY A 343 15.15 50.07 -1.30
N LEU A 344 16.26 49.41 -1.66
CA LEU A 344 16.40 48.66 -2.91
C LEU A 344 15.29 47.61 -3.07
N LEU A 345 15.07 46.78 -2.06
CA LEU A 345 14.04 45.74 -2.07
C LEU A 345 12.63 46.33 -2.20
N SER A 346 12.39 47.50 -1.60
CA SER A 346 11.12 48.23 -1.74
C SER A 346 10.91 48.74 -3.18
N ASP A 347 11.95 49.24 -3.84
CA ASP A 347 11.88 49.69 -5.23
C ASP A 347 11.59 48.53 -6.19
N ILE A 348 12.27 47.39 -6.02
CA ILE A 348 12.12 46.21 -6.90
C ILE A 348 10.73 45.58 -6.75
N THR A 349 10.29 45.37 -5.50
CA THR A 349 8.96 44.80 -5.23
C THR A 349 7.84 45.74 -5.67
N ARG A 350 8.07 47.06 -5.67
CA ARG A 350 7.17 48.04 -6.29
C ARG A 350 7.14 47.89 -7.82
N ILE A 351 8.29 47.74 -8.48
CA ILE A 351 8.36 47.52 -9.94
C ILE A 351 7.60 46.25 -10.35
N PHE A 352 7.75 45.15 -9.61
CA PHE A 352 6.98 43.92 -9.87
C PHE A 352 5.47 44.15 -9.70
N ARG A 353 5.05 44.87 -8.65
CA ARG A 353 3.65 45.25 -8.43
C ARG A 353 3.10 46.10 -9.57
N GLU A 354 3.84 47.12 -10.01
CA GLU A 354 3.43 48.02 -11.11
C GLU A 354 3.29 47.29 -12.45
N ASN A 355 4.08 46.24 -12.66
CA ASN A 355 3.99 45.36 -13.83
C ASN A 355 3.02 44.18 -13.64
N SER A 356 2.15 44.21 -12.62
CA SER A 356 1.14 43.18 -12.33
C SER A 356 1.72 41.77 -12.14
N LEU A 357 2.91 41.68 -11.54
CA LEU A 357 3.54 40.42 -11.16
C LEU A 357 3.29 40.12 -9.67
N CYS A 358 3.02 38.84 -9.40
CA CYS A 358 2.89 38.30 -8.06
C CYS A 358 4.14 37.48 -7.72
N ILE A 359 4.68 37.68 -6.52
CA ILE A 359 5.86 36.97 -6.04
C ILE A 359 5.40 35.71 -5.32
N LYS A 360 5.67 34.55 -5.91
CA LYS A 360 5.35 33.25 -5.31
C LYS A 360 6.36 32.86 -4.24
N ARG A 361 7.64 33.11 -4.53
CA ARG A 361 8.75 32.89 -3.62
C ARG A 361 9.80 33.98 -3.82
N ALA A 362 10.44 34.40 -2.74
CA ALA A 362 11.62 35.24 -2.81
C ALA A 362 12.67 34.77 -1.80
N GLU A 363 13.92 34.71 -2.25
CA GLU A 363 15.10 34.43 -1.45
C GLU A 363 16.03 35.65 -1.58
N ILE A 364 16.12 36.44 -0.53
CA ILE A 364 16.86 37.71 -0.49
C ILE A 364 18.12 37.48 0.33
N SER A 365 19.29 37.82 -0.20
CA SER A 365 20.55 37.64 0.53
C SER A 365 21.56 38.72 0.22
N THR A 366 22.15 39.31 1.27
CA THR A 366 23.18 40.32 1.15
C THR A 366 24.49 39.81 1.75
N LYS A 367 25.57 39.77 0.96
CA LYS A 367 26.92 39.40 1.38
C LYS A 367 27.93 40.42 0.88
N ASP A 368 28.78 40.96 1.77
CA ASP A 368 29.83 41.94 1.42
C ASP A 368 29.33 43.18 0.65
N ARG A 369 28.15 43.72 1.03
CA ARG A 369 27.44 44.84 0.36
C ARG A 369 26.99 44.56 -1.08
N LYS A 370 27.01 43.30 -1.51
CA LYS A 370 26.38 42.85 -2.75
C LYS A 370 25.13 42.04 -2.42
N VAL A 371 24.06 42.41 -3.10
CA VAL A 371 22.76 41.76 -3.02
C VAL A 371 22.69 40.69 -4.10
N LYS A 372 22.30 39.47 -3.70
CA LYS A 372 21.95 38.39 -4.60
C LYS A 372 20.56 37.90 -4.21
N ASP A 373 19.57 38.43 -4.92
CA ASP A 373 18.15 38.15 -4.66
C ASP A 373 17.57 37.29 -5.78
N THR A 374 16.83 36.25 -5.41
CA THR A 374 16.15 35.36 -6.34
C THR A 374 14.64 35.48 -6.14
N PHE A 375 13.91 35.84 -7.18
CA PHE A 375 12.45 35.98 -7.17
C PHE A 375 11.79 34.97 -8.12
N PHE A 376 10.75 34.31 -7.66
CA PHE A 376 9.89 33.44 -8.45
C PHE A 376 8.57 34.16 -8.66
N VAL A 377 8.31 34.59 -9.89
CA VAL A 377 7.18 35.46 -10.21
C VAL A 377 6.18 34.81 -11.18
N THR A 378 4.90 35.11 -10.97
CA THR A 378 3.80 34.75 -11.88
C THR A 378 3.01 36.01 -12.24
N ASP A 379 2.15 35.92 -13.24
CA ASP A 379 1.09 36.92 -13.41
C ASP A 379 0.05 36.82 -12.27
N VAL A 380 -0.93 37.74 -12.25
CA VAL A 380 -2.04 37.75 -11.27
C VAL A 380 -2.94 36.51 -11.40
N ALA A 381 -2.96 35.86 -12.57
CA ALA A 381 -3.74 34.66 -12.83
C ALA A 381 -3.01 33.35 -12.43
N GLY A 382 -1.72 33.42 -12.07
CA GLY A 382 -0.87 32.29 -11.67
C GLY A 382 -0.08 31.66 -12.83
N ASN A 383 -0.06 32.24 -14.02
CA ASN A 383 0.71 31.74 -15.15
C ASN A 383 2.14 32.32 -15.17
N PRO A 384 3.08 31.69 -15.92
CA PRO A 384 4.41 32.23 -16.13
C PRO A 384 4.35 33.63 -16.77
N ALA A 385 5.16 34.56 -16.28
CA ALA A 385 5.21 35.93 -16.78
C ALA A 385 5.65 36.00 -18.25
N ASP A 386 4.98 36.83 -19.06
CA ASP A 386 5.32 37.07 -20.47
C ASP A 386 6.71 37.71 -20.61
N SER A 387 7.52 37.24 -21.55
CA SER A 387 8.87 37.74 -21.82
C SER A 387 8.90 39.23 -22.09
N LYS A 388 7.85 39.81 -22.69
CA LYS A 388 7.74 41.26 -22.92
C LYS A 388 7.67 42.08 -21.64
N ILE A 389 7.00 41.56 -20.61
CA ILE A 389 6.90 42.22 -19.30
C ILE A 389 8.27 42.20 -18.62
N ILE A 390 9.00 41.09 -18.74
CA ILE A 390 10.36 40.94 -18.21
C ILE A 390 11.35 41.89 -18.89
N ASP A 391 11.21 42.09 -20.20
CA ASP A 391 12.03 43.06 -20.94
C ASP A 391 11.74 44.51 -20.51
N SER A 392 10.48 44.84 -20.23
CA SER A 392 10.08 46.14 -19.65
C SER A 392 10.70 46.37 -18.26
N ILE A 393 10.65 45.36 -17.40
CA ILE A 393 11.24 45.38 -16.06
C ILE A 393 12.77 45.54 -16.14
N ARG A 394 13.43 44.83 -17.07
CA ARG A 394 14.87 44.98 -17.32
C ARG A 394 15.23 46.41 -17.75
N GLY A 395 14.38 47.06 -18.53
CA GLY A 395 14.53 48.48 -18.91
C GLY A 395 14.44 49.46 -17.73
N GLN A 396 13.64 49.13 -16.70
CA GLN A 396 13.45 49.98 -15.51
C GLN A 396 14.51 49.75 -14.42
N ILE A 397 14.97 48.50 -14.24
CA ILE A 397 15.95 48.13 -13.20
C ILE A 397 17.40 48.31 -13.69
N GLY A 398 17.65 48.13 -15.00
CA GLY A 398 18.97 48.22 -15.63
C GLY A 398 19.31 46.94 -16.42
N PRO A 399 19.72 47.03 -17.70
CA PRO A 399 19.75 45.90 -18.64
C PRO A 399 20.80 44.79 -18.38
N GLY A 400 21.53 44.84 -17.27
CA GLY A 400 22.51 43.81 -16.87
C GLY A 400 22.45 43.40 -15.39
N LEU A 401 21.41 43.83 -14.66
CA LEU A 401 21.28 43.55 -13.22
C LEU A 401 20.30 42.42 -12.91
N LEU A 402 19.38 42.12 -13.84
CA LEU A 402 18.35 41.10 -13.72
C LEU A 402 18.50 40.05 -14.83
N GLU A 403 18.95 38.84 -14.48
CA GLU A 403 19.15 37.74 -15.42
C GLU A 403 18.11 36.64 -15.22
N PRO A 404 17.50 36.09 -16.31
CA PRO A 404 16.80 34.82 -16.24
C PRO A 404 17.83 33.73 -15.94
N ALA A 405 17.58 32.87 -14.94
CA ALA A 405 18.48 31.77 -14.64
C ALA A 405 18.66 30.86 -15.88
N ALA A 406 19.91 30.53 -16.22
CA ALA A 406 20.24 29.74 -17.40
C ALA A 406 19.54 28.37 -17.34
N TRP A 407 18.72 28.09 -18.34
CA TRP A 407 18.04 26.82 -18.56
C TRP A 407 19.05 25.67 -18.64
N ALA A 408 19.01 24.74 -17.67
CA ALA A 408 19.79 23.50 -17.71
C ALA A 408 19.48 22.69 -18.99
N PRO A 409 20.48 22.12 -19.69
CA PRO A 409 20.33 21.63 -21.05
C PRO A 409 19.59 20.29 -21.08
N GLY A 410 18.37 20.28 -21.59
CA GLY A 410 17.63 19.02 -21.71
C GLY A 410 16.23 19.11 -22.31
N LEU A 411 16.00 19.98 -23.30
CA LEU A 411 14.72 20.01 -24.03
C LEU A 411 14.91 20.41 -25.50
N SER A 412 15.39 19.47 -26.31
CA SER A 412 14.97 19.40 -27.72
C SER A 412 13.84 18.38 -27.81
N ALA A 413 12.60 18.89 -27.82
CA ALA A 413 11.45 18.08 -28.16
C ALA A 413 11.51 17.76 -29.66
N MET A 414 12.00 16.57 -29.99
CA MET A 414 11.61 15.89 -31.22
C MET A 414 10.08 15.71 -31.16
N LYS A 415 9.37 16.34 -32.10
CA LYS A 415 8.06 15.85 -32.52
C LYS A 415 8.28 14.43 -33.07
N ALA A 416 8.02 13.43 -32.26
CA ALA A 416 7.91 12.04 -32.67
C ALA A 416 6.52 11.53 -32.24
N GLY A 417 5.92 10.67 -33.06
CA GLY A 417 4.56 10.13 -32.89
C GLY A 417 4.33 9.40 -31.54
N PRO A 418 3.12 8.83 -31.34
CA PRO A 418 2.70 8.32 -30.03
C PRO A 418 3.75 7.38 -29.44
N SER A 419 4.20 7.69 -28.21
CA SER A 419 5.28 6.97 -27.55
C SER A 419 4.90 5.50 -27.31
N ALA A 420 5.87 4.58 -27.39
CA ALA A 420 5.64 3.15 -27.12
C ALA A 420 5.00 2.89 -25.73
N THR A 421 5.23 3.78 -24.76
CA THR A 421 4.64 3.75 -23.42
C THR A 421 3.15 4.06 -23.42
N GLU A 422 2.72 5.01 -24.24
CA GLU A 422 1.30 5.36 -24.38
C GLU A 422 0.52 4.24 -25.07
N LEU A 423 1.11 3.64 -26.10
CA LEU A 423 0.57 2.45 -26.76
C LEU A 423 0.48 1.26 -25.80
N ALA A 424 1.53 0.98 -25.02
CA ALA A 424 1.52 -0.08 -24.01
C ALA A 424 0.42 0.10 -22.97
N THR A 425 0.21 1.34 -22.52
CA THR A 425 -0.82 1.70 -21.54
C THR A 425 -2.23 1.50 -22.11
N ARG A 426 -2.45 1.89 -23.37
CA ARG A 426 -3.72 1.66 -24.07
C ARG A 426 -4.02 0.18 -24.24
N ILE A 427 -3.00 -0.62 -24.60
CA ILE A 427 -3.12 -2.08 -24.73
C ILE A 427 -3.47 -2.71 -23.39
N SER A 428 -2.75 -2.38 -22.32
CA SER A 428 -3.03 -2.93 -20.98
C SER A 428 -4.46 -2.59 -20.52
N ARG A 429 -4.89 -1.33 -20.63
CA ARG A 429 -6.26 -0.93 -20.27
C ARG A 429 -7.31 -1.67 -21.09
N ALA A 430 -7.07 -1.86 -22.39
CA ALA A 430 -7.98 -2.61 -23.26
C ALA A 430 -8.10 -4.07 -22.82
N LEU A 431 -6.97 -4.75 -22.55
CA LEU A 431 -6.96 -6.12 -22.04
C LEU A 431 -7.69 -6.24 -20.70
N ILE A 432 -7.46 -5.30 -19.78
CA ILE A 432 -8.15 -5.27 -18.47
C ILE A 432 -9.66 -5.07 -18.67
N SER A 433 -10.06 -4.08 -19.47
CA SER A 433 -11.48 -3.77 -19.72
C SER A 433 -12.24 -4.92 -20.38
N ALA A 434 -11.63 -5.58 -21.35
CA ALA A 434 -12.20 -6.74 -22.03
C ALA A 434 -12.23 -7.99 -21.15
N SER A 435 -11.39 -8.08 -20.12
CA SER A 435 -11.39 -9.20 -19.16
C SER A 435 -12.48 -9.11 -18.09
N ASN A 436 -13.16 -7.98 -17.93
CA ASN A 436 -14.19 -7.79 -16.90
C ASN A 436 -15.43 -8.69 -17.06
N TYR A 437 -15.60 -9.29 -18.24
CA TYR A 437 -16.69 -10.22 -18.58
C TYR A 437 -16.41 -11.68 -18.20
N THR A 438 -15.17 -12.05 -17.82
CA THR A 438 -14.75 -13.44 -17.50
C THR A 438 -14.24 -13.58 -16.06
N ARG A 439 -15.05 -13.14 -15.10
CA ARG A 439 -14.69 -13.04 -13.66
C ARG A 439 -14.26 -14.35 -12.95
N PRO A 440 -14.65 -15.59 -13.35
CA PRO A 440 -14.22 -16.76 -12.59
C PRO A 440 -12.81 -17.27 -12.96
N THR A 441 -12.31 -17.02 -14.18
CA THR A 441 -11.06 -17.65 -14.66
C THR A 441 -10.09 -16.75 -15.43
N ARG A 442 -10.50 -15.55 -15.90
CA ARG A 442 -9.69 -14.62 -16.72
C ARG A 442 -8.67 -15.32 -17.64
N SER A 443 -9.17 -16.27 -18.42
CA SER A 443 -8.41 -16.99 -19.45
C SER A 443 -8.28 -16.14 -20.71
N TRP A 444 -7.19 -16.33 -21.44
CA TRP A 444 -7.02 -15.70 -22.76
C TRP A 444 -8.17 -16.11 -23.70
N SER A 445 -8.81 -15.15 -24.37
CA SER A 445 -10.03 -15.36 -25.15
C SER A 445 -9.97 -14.69 -26.52
N PRO A 446 -10.74 -15.18 -27.52
CA PRO A 446 -10.81 -14.55 -28.84
C PRO A 446 -11.29 -13.09 -28.81
N SER A 447 -12.10 -12.71 -27.82
CA SER A 447 -12.55 -11.33 -27.60
C SER A 447 -11.40 -10.38 -27.23
N LEU A 448 -10.39 -10.87 -26.49
CA LEU A 448 -9.17 -10.11 -26.18
C LEU A 448 -8.32 -9.91 -27.44
N GLU A 449 -8.22 -10.94 -28.28
CA GLU A 449 -7.51 -10.85 -29.56
C GLU A 449 -8.21 -9.89 -30.52
N GLN A 450 -9.54 -9.89 -30.55
CA GLN A 450 -10.32 -8.95 -31.35
C GLN A 450 -10.14 -7.50 -30.87
N ALA A 451 -10.00 -7.28 -29.57
CA ALA A 451 -9.67 -5.96 -29.01
C ALA A 451 -8.26 -5.49 -29.43
N LEU A 452 -7.27 -6.40 -29.43
CA LEU A 452 -5.92 -6.11 -29.94
C LEU A 452 -5.90 -5.82 -31.44
N HIS A 453 -6.72 -6.52 -32.22
CA HIS A 453 -6.90 -6.26 -33.65
C HIS A 453 -7.51 -4.89 -33.92
N ARG A 454 -8.54 -4.48 -33.16
CA ARG A 454 -9.14 -3.13 -33.27
C ARG A 454 -8.17 -2.00 -32.93
N LEU A 455 -7.16 -2.29 -32.12
CA LEU A 455 -6.10 -1.35 -31.74
C LEU A 455 -4.93 -1.29 -32.74
N GLY A 456 -4.93 -2.13 -33.78
CA GLY A 456 -3.84 -2.18 -34.76
C GLY A 456 -2.52 -2.72 -34.18
N CYS A 457 -2.57 -3.49 -33.09
CA CYS A 457 -1.37 -3.94 -32.37
C CYS A 457 -0.42 -4.81 -33.21
N ARG A 458 -0.93 -5.49 -34.25
CA ARG A 458 -0.11 -6.33 -35.14
C ARG A 458 0.97 -5.54 -35.88
N ASP A 459 0.62 -4.35 -36.38
CA ASP A 459 1.53 -3.56 -37.22
C ASP A 459 2.57 -2.78 -36.41
N SER A 460 2.41 -2.73 -35.08
CA SER A 460 3.28 -1.99 -34.15
C SER A 460 4.05 -2.90 -33.16
N LEU A 461 4.02 -4.22 -33.36
CA LEU A 461 4.55 -5.19 -32.42
C LEU A 461 6.08 -5.16 -32.40
N THR A 462 6.66 -4.71 -31.28
CA THR A 462 8.11 -4.74 -31.03
C THR A 462 8.40 -5.43 -29.70
N PRO A 463 9.55 -6.11 -29.54
CA PRO A 463 9.89 -6.76 -28.27
C PRO A 463 9.92 -5.80 -27.08
N SER A 464 10.30 -4.53 -27.31
CA SER A 464 10.28 -3.47 -26.29
C SER A 464 8.85 -3.08 -25.87
N LEU A 465 7.91 -3.02 -26.82
CA LEU A 465 6.49 -2.80 -26.53
C LEU A 465 5.91 -3.98 -25.74
N VAL A 466 6.23 -5.21 -26.14
CA VAL A 466 5.75 -6.42 -25.46
C VAL A 466 6.26 -6.52 -24.03
N ALA A 467 7.54 -6.27 -23.80
CA ALA A 467 8.14 -6.20 -22.46
C ALA A 467 7.42 -5.14 -21.59
N ARG A 468 7.13 -3.96 -22.16
CA ARG A 468 6.44 -2.87 -21.44
C ARG A 468 5.00 -3.19 -21.09
N VAL A 469 4.25 -3.87 -21.97
CA VAL A 469 2.85 -4.26 -21.70
C VAL A 469 2.77 -5.33 -20.60
N ILE A 470 3.72 -6.25 -20.59
CA ILE A 470 3.79 -7.38 -19.64
C ILE A 470 4.33 -6.96 -18.27
N ASP A 471 4.91 -5.75 -18.20
CA ASP A 471 5.48 -5.20 -16.97
C ASP A 471 4.46 -5.28 -15.81
N PRO A 472 4.88 -5.79 -14.63
CA PRO A 472 3.98 -5.98 -13.50
C PRO A 472 3.28 -4.71 -13.02
N PHE A 473 3.82 -3.52 -13.31
CA PHE A 473 3.23 -2.23 -12.95
C PHE A 473 2.09 -1.81 -13.88
N LEU A 474 2.13 -2.26 -15.14
CA LEU A 474 1.12 -1.92 -16.15
C LEU A 474 0.04 -2.99 -16.28
N LEU A 475 0.39 -4.27 -16.18
CA LEU A 475 -0.54 -5.39 -16.27
C LEU A 475 -0.39 -6.32 -15.06
N ASN A 476 -1.09 -5.97 -13.98
CA ASN A 476 -1.03 -6.68 -12.70
C ASN A 476 -1.59 -8.12 -12.77
N HIS A 477 -2.20 -8.53 -13.88
CA HIS A 477 -2.79 -9.85 -14.07
C HIS A 477 -1.88 -10.80 -14.86
N HIS A 478 -1.26 -11.73 -14.13
CA HIS A 478 -0.28 -12.68 -14.68
C HIS A 478 -0.82 -13.58 -15.80
N SER A 479 -2.11 -13.96 -15.78
CA SER A 479 -2.71 -14.81 -16.84
C SER A 479 -2.85 -14.05 -18.15
N LEU A 480 -3.19 -12.77 -18.09
CA LEU A 480 -3.27 -11.88 -19.26
C LEU A 480 -1.87 -11.54 -19.77
N ALA A 481 -0.90 -11.34 -18.88
CA ALA A 481 0.48 -11.11 -19.23
C ALA A 481 1.10 -12.31 -19.98
N LEU A 482 0.88 -13.53 -19.47
CA LEU A 482 1.31 -14.77 -20.12
C LEU A 482 0.55 -15.01 -21.44
N GLY A 483 -0.75 -14.72 -21.47
CA GLY A 483 -1.56 -14.83 -22.69
C GLY A 483 -1.08 -13.87 -23.79
N PHE A 484 -0.76 -12.62 -23.44
CA PHE A 484 -0.23 -11.63 -24.38
C PHE A 484 1.17 -11.98 -24.87
N PHE A 485 2.02 -12.52 -23.99
CA PHE A 485 3.33 -13.08 -24.36
C PHE A 485 3.18 -14.19 -25.41
N ASN A 486 2.33 -15.18 -25.14
CA ASN A 486 2.09 -16.29 -26.05
C ASN A 486 1.45 -15.83 -27.37
N TRP A 487 0.49 -14.91 -27.34
CA TRP A 487 -0.12 -14.35 -28.54
C TRP A 487 0.89 -13.60 -29.41
N ALA A 488 1.81 -12.84 -28.81
CA ALA A 488 2.87 -12.15 -29.54
C ALA A 488 3.78 -13.15 -30.28
N SER A 489 4.11 -14.29 -29.66
CA SER A 489 4.92 -15.36 -30.28
C SER A 489 4.29 -16.01 -31.51
N GLN A 490 2.96 -15.94 -31.64
CA GLN A 490 2.22 -16.50 -32.77
C GLN A 490 2.14 -15.54 -33.97
N GLN A 491 2.61 -14.30 -33.83
CA GLN A 491 2.57 -13.33 -34.92
C GLN A 491 3.71 -13.58 -35.93
N PRO A 492 3.43 -13.45 -37.24
CA PRO A 492 4.42 -13.72 -38.28
C PRO A 492 5.62 -12.76 -38.16
N GLY A 493 6.83 -13.32 -38.07
CA GLY A 493 8.08 -12.55 -38.01
C GLY A 493 8.45 -11.99 -36.64
N PHE A 494 7.67 -12.29 -35.58
CA PHE A 494 7.97 -11.83 -34.22
C PHE A 494 8.72 -12.89 -33.40
N GLY A 495 9.78 -12.48 -32.70
CA GLY A 495 10.56 -13.32 -31.79
C GLY A 495 10.83 -12.61 -30.47
N HIS A 496 10.74 -13.37 -29.37
CA HIS A 496 11.03 -12.85 -28.04
C HIS A 496 12.53 -12.56 -27.86
N THR A 497 12.83 -11.52 -27.08
CA THR A 497 14.20 -11.13 -26.70
C THR A 497 14.40 -11.30 -25.20
N SER A 498 15.64 -11.19 -24.73
CA SER A 498 15.98 -11.22 -23.29
C SER A 498 15.05 -10.32 -22.46
N THR A 499 14.84 -9.07 -22.86
CA THR A 499 13.97 -8.11 -22.14
C THR A 499 12.52 -8.59 -21.97
N THR A 500 11.95 -9.29 -22.96
CA THR A 500 10.60 -9.85 -22.87
C THR A 500 10.54 -11.03 -21.91
N TYR A 501 11.57 -11.89 -21.89
CA TYR A 501 11.66 -13.00 -20.94
C TYR A 501 11.87 -12.52 -19.51
N GLN A 502 12.71 -11.49 -19.30
CA GLN A 502 12.91 -10.87 -17.99
C GLN A 502 11.59 -10.30 -17.42
N SER A 503 10.83 -9.58 -18.26
CA SER A 503 9.57 -8.94 -17.84
C SER A 503 8.48 -9.97 -17.47
N ILE A 504 8.32 -11.03 -18.28
CA ILE A 504 7.33 -12.08 -17.98
C ILE A 504 7.74 -12.93 -16.77
N LEU A 505 9.02 -13.28 -16.62
CA LEU A 505 9.50 -14.04 -15.46
C LEU A 505 9.33 -13.24 -14.16
N THR A 506 9.56 -11.93 -14.18
CA THR A 506 9.32 -11.05 -13.03
C THR A 506 7.83 -11.00 -12.67
N SER A 507 6.93 -10.84 -13.65
CA SER A 507 5.48 -10.85 -13.46
C SER A 507 4.95 -12.19 -12.93
N LEU A 508 5.45 -13.30 -13.45
CA LEU A 508 5.09 -14.65 -12.99
C LEU A 508 5.66 -14.97 -11.60
N SER A 509 6.83 -14.43 -11.25
CA SER A 509 7.45 -14.59 -9.93
C SER A 509 6.62 -13.91 -8.83
N LEU A 510 6.11 -12.70 -9.08
CA LEU A 510 5.22 -11.99 -8.16
C LEU A 510 3.90 -12.75 -7.93
N SER A 511 3.39 -13.40 -8.97
CA SER A 511 2.14 -14.18 -8.94
C SER A 511 2.31 -15.66 -8.60
N ARG A 512 3.55 -16.14 -8.41
CA ARG A 512 3.92 -17.51 -8.01
C ARG A 512 3.38 -18.61 -8.94
N GLN A 513 3.35 -18.35 -10.24
CA GLN A 513 2.90 -19.31 -11.25
C GLN A 513 4.03 -20.29 -11.63
N PHE A 514 4.36 -21.21 -10.72
CA PHE A 514 5.55 -22.07 -10.81
C PHE A 514 5.66 -22.90 -12.11
N ASN A 515 4.55 -23.43 -12.62
CA ASN A 515 4.57 -24.26 -13.83
C ASN A 515 4.92 -23.44 -15.09
N ALA A 516 4.43 -22.20 -15.16
CA ALA A 516 4.75 -21.29 -16.25
C ALA A 516 6.22 -20.82 -16.16
N ILE A 517 6.72 -20.57 -14.95
CA ILE A 517 8.12 -20.24 -14.70
C ILE A 517 9.04 -21.37 -15.19
N ASP A 518 8.78 -22.64 -14.80
CA ASP A 518 9.61 -23.78 -15.24
C ASP A 518 9.61 -23.95 -16.77
N ALA A 519 8.44 -23.81 -17.41
CA ALA A 519 8.32 -23.88 -18.86
C ALA A 519 9.14 -22.79 -19.57
N LEU A 520 9.11 -21.56 -19.07
CA LEU A 520 9.86 -20.43 -19.63
C LEU A 520 11.37 -20.54 -19.37
N LEU A 521 11.80 -21.00 -18.19
CA LEU A 521 13.23 -21.24 -17.92
C LEU A 521 13.81 -22.32 -18.85
N ARG A 522 13.03 -23.37 -19.17
CA ARG A 522 13.42 -24.37 -20.18
C ARG A 522 13.56 -23.74 -21.58
N GLN A 523 12.66 -22.82 -21.95
CA GLN A 523 12.75 -22.11 -23.24
C GLN A 523 13.95 -21.16 -23.30
N VAL A 524 14.22 -20.42 -22.22
CA VAL A 524 15.43 -19.57 -22.09
C VAL A 524 16.69 -20.41 -22.28
N LYS A 525 16.73 -21.62 -21.72
CA LYS A 525 17.85 -22.56 -21.85
C LYS A 525 18.02 -23.10 -23.26
N THR A 526 16.94 -23.54 -23.92
CA THR A 526 17.02 -24.06 -25.30
C THR A 526 17.40 -22.96 -26.29
N GLN A 527 16.96 -21.72 -26.05
CA GLN A 527 17.23 -20.56 -26.89
C GLN A 527 18.52 -19.81 -26.51
N LYS A 528 19.22 -20.22 -25.44
CA LYS A 528 20.45 -19.59 -24.90
C LYS A 528 20.30 -18.07 -24.67
N VAL A 529 19.16 -17.66 -24.12
CA VAL A 529 18.88 -16.25 -23.80
C VAL A 529 19.60 -15.86 -22.51
N SER A 530 20.35 -14.75 -22.49
CA SER A 530 20.96 -14.22 -21.26
C SER A 530 19.91 -13.52 -20.41
N LEU A 531 19.87 -13.79 -19.11
CA LEU A 531 19.00 -13.12 -18.13
C LEU A 531 19.84 -12.45 -17.06
N ASP A 532 19.31 -11.39 -16.46
CA ASP A 532 19.99 -10.63 -15.41
C ASP A 532 19.94 -11.39 -14.07
N SER A 533 20.95 -11.18 -13.21
CA SER A 533 21.03 -11.80 -11.88
C SER A 533 19.79 -11.52 -11.03
N SER A 534 19.22 -10.32 -11.14
CA SER A 534 18.01 -9.89 -10.41
C SER A 534 16.77 -10.72 -10.75
N VAL A 535 16.65 -11.22 -11.99
CA VAL A 535 15.52 -12.05 -12.43
C VAL A 535 15.62 -13.45 -11.83
N TYR A 536 16.80 -14.05 -11.86
CA TYR A 536 17.03 -15.33 -11.17
C TYR A 536 16.81 -15.19 -9.67
N GLY A 537 17.25 -14.07 -9.08
CA GLY A 537 16.95 -13.74 -7.69
C GLY A 537 15.46 -13.69 -7.39
N SER A 538 14.69 -12.98 -8.22
CA SER A 538 13.23 -12.87 -8.08
C SER A 538 12.52 -14.23 -8.24
N VAL A 539 12.98 -15.05 -9.18
CA VAL A 539 12.47 -16.42 -9.38
C VAL A 539 12.77 -17.30 -8.16
N MET A 540 14.01 -17.30 -7.67
CA MET A 540 14.39 -18.05 -6.47
C MET A 540 13.59 -17.60 -5.24
N ALA A 541 13.45 -16.30 -5.03
CA ALA A 541 12.61 -15.73 -3.96
C ALA A 541 11.15 -16.18 -4.07
N SER A 542 10.59 -16.25 -5.30
CA SER A 542 9.23 -16.75 -5.52
C SER A 542 9.07 -18.23 -5.15
N PHE A 543 10.05 -19.08 -5.48
CA PHE A 543 10.06 -20.49 -5.13
C PHE A 543 10.23 -20.70 -3.61
N ILE A 544 11.11 -19.95 -2.96
CA ILE A 544 11.31 -19.97 -1.50
C ILE A 544 9.99 -19.57 -0.80
N ALA A 545 9.40 -18.45 -1.19
CA ALA A 545 8.13 -17.97 -0.63
C ALA A 545 6.95 -18.90 -0.95
N GLY A 546 7.08 -19.72 -1.99
CA GLY A 546 6.17 -20.79 -2.41
C GLY A 546 6.32 -22.12 -1.67
N LYS A 547 7.23 -22.22 -0.69
CA LYS A 547 7.60 -23.48 -0.02
C LYS A 547 8.11 -24.56 -0.98
N ARG A 548 8.88 -24.14 -2.00
CA ARG A 548 9.54 -25.01 -2.99
C ARG A 548 11.05 -24.78 -3.05
N PRO A 549 11.81 -24.92 -1.94
CA PRO A 549 13.23 -24.58 -1.91
C PRO A 549 14.11 -25.50 -2.76
N ARG A 550 13.66 -26.73 -3.07
CA ARG A 550 14.38 -27.63 -3.99
C ARG A 550 14.46 -27.06 -5.41
N ASP A 551 13.36 -26.48 -5.90
CA ASP A 551 13.34 -25.89 -7.23
C ASP A 551 14.17 -24.61 -7.27
N ALA A 552 14.15 -23.81 -6.20
CA ALA A 552 15.06 -22.68 -6.02
C ALA A 552 16.54 -23.13 -6.04
N PHE A 553 16.88 -24.23 -5.38
CA PHE A 553 18.23 -24.81 -5.41
C PHE A 553 18.66 -25.26 -6.80
N LEU A 554 17.75 -25.86 -7.59
CA LEU A 554 18.04 -26.25 -8.96
C LEU A 554 18.38 -25.03 -9.82
N VAL A 555 17.61 -23.95 -9.70
CA VAL A 555 17.90 -22.68 -10.38
C VAL A 555 19.22 -22.10 -9.90
N PHE A 556 19.47 -22.07 -8.59
CA PHE A 556 20.73 -21.61 -8.01
C PHE A 556 21.93 -22.34 -8.62
N ARG A 557 21.92 -23.68 -8.61
CA ARG A 557 23.03 -24.49 -9.17
C ARG A 557 23.28 -24.23 -10.65
N GLU A 558 22.22 -24.02 -11.43
CA GLU A 558 22.36 -23.68 -12.85
C GLU A 558 23.02 -22.31 -13.03
N VAL A 559 22.60 -21.33 -12.23
CA VAL A 559 23.04 -19.92 -12.31
C VAL A 559 24.44 -19.71 -11.72
N SER A 560 24.76 -20.41 -10.63
CA SER A 560 26.04 -20.37 -9.94
C SER A 560 27.23 -20.67 -10.84
N SER A 561 27.05 -21.49 -11.88
CA SER A 561 28.09 -21.78 -12.86
C SER A 561 28.36 -20.65 -13.87
N VAL A 562 27.44 -19.68 -13.97
CA VAL A 562 27.42 -18.63 -15.02
C VAL A 562 27.52 -17.21 -14.44
N ILE A 563 27.02 -16.97 -13.22
CA ILE A 563 26.91 -15.64 -12.61
C ILE A 563 27.75 -15.59 -11.31
N GLN A 564 28.56 -14.54 -11.17
CA GLN A 564 29.46 -14.36 -10.03
C GLN A 564 28.76 -13.86 -8.76
N ASP A 565 27.73 -13.01 -8.88
CA ASP A 565 27.06 -12.37 -7.73
C ASP A 565 25.57 -12.72 -7.67
N ILE A 566 25.22 -13.67 -6.79
CA ILE A 566 23.85 -13.96 -6.37
C ILE A 566 23.71 -13.30 -5.00
N GLY A 567 22.81 -12.31 -4.90
CA GLY A 567 22.71 -11.45 -3.72
C GLY A 567 22.68 -12.21 -2.38
N PRO A 568 23.38 -11.73 -1.34
CA PRO A 568 23.59 -12.44 -0.08
C PRO A 568 22.28 -12.81 0.63
N GLU A 569 21.26 -11.97 0.54
CA GLU A 569 19.94 -12.20 1.13
C GLU A 569 19.29 -13.47 0.59
N ILE A 570 19.33 -13.69 -0.73
CA ILE A 570 18.69 -14.83 -1.38
C ILE A 570 19.40 -16.13 -1.02
N CYS A 571 20.73 -16.09 -0.95
CA CYS A 571 21.55 -17.22 -0.52
C CYS A 571 21.24 -17.60 0.94
N ASN A 572 21.14 -16.61 1.84
CA ASN A 572 20.79 -16.82 3.24
C ASN A 572 19.35 -17.35 3.41
N SER A 573 18.37 -16.78 2.71
CA SER A 573 16.97 -17.28 2.71
C SER A 573 16.87 -18.69 2.13
N LEU A 574 17.60 -19.01 1.07
CA LEU A 574 17.65 -20.34 0.48
C LEU A 574 18.28 -21.36 1.44
N LEU A 575 19.39 -20.98 2.09
CA LEU A 575 20.07 -21.80 3.10
C LEU A 575 19.12 -22.13 4.26
N ALA A 576 18.45 -21.12 4.82
CA ALA A 576 17.46 -21.32 5.89
C ALA A 576 16.29 -22.20 5.42
N ALA A 577 15.75 -21.98 4.21
CA ALA A 577 14.61 -22.72 3.69
C ALA A 577 14.95 -24.20 3.43
N LEU A 578 16.10 -24.49 2.82
CA LEU A 578 16.56 -25.87 2.58
C LEU A 578 16.82 -26.61 3.89
N ALA A 579 17.44 -25.94 4.87
CA ALA A 579 17.68 -26.52 6.18
C ALA A 579 16.37 -26.86 6.91
N SER A 580 15.42 -25.93 6.91
CA SER A 580 14.10 -26.07 7.54
C SER A 580 13.29 -27.22 6.95
N ASP A 581 13.30 -27.35 5.62
CA ASP A 581 12.56 -28.40 4.90
C ASP A 581 13.29 -29.77 4.97
N GLY A 582 14.45 -29.83 5.63
CA GLY A 582 15.21 -31.07 5.88
C GLY A 582 16.17 -31.47 4.76
N HIS A 583 16.43 -30.60 3.78
CA HIS A 583 17.37 -30.80 2.68
C HIS A 583 18.81 -30.47 3.07
N VAL A 584 19.31 -31.16 4.10
CA VAL A 584 20.62 -30.90 4.72
C VAL A 584 21.77 -30.95 3.72
N GLU A 585 21.80 -31.92 2.82
CA GLU A 585 22.87 -32.02 1.80
C GLU A 585 22.88 -30.85 0.82
N HIS A 586 21.69 -30.36 0.43
CA HIS A 586 21.58 -29.21 -0.45
C HIS A 586 21.96 -27.93 0.29
N ALA A 587 21.53 -27.79 1.55
CA ALA A 587 21.90 -26.67 2.40
C ALA A 587 23.42 -26.62 2.65
N GLN A 588 24.08 -27.75 2.88
CA GLN A 588 25.54 -27.83 3.02
C GLN A 588 26.24 -27.35 1.74
N LYS A 589 25.78 -27.76 0.56
CA LYS A 589 26.34 -27.28 -0.72
C LYS A 589 26.21 -25.76 -0.90
N ILE A 590 25.07 -25.18 -0.49
CA ILE A 590 24.90 -23.72 -0.50
C ILE A 590 25.88 -23.07 0.47
N PHE A 591 26.01 -23.60 1.68
CA PHE A 591 26.95 -23.09 2.68
C PHE A 591 28.41 -23.14 2.18
N ASP A 592 28.84 -24.27 1.62
CA ASP A 592 30.20 -24.43 1.09
C ASP A 592 30.48 -23.41 -0.03
N GLU A 593 29.49 -23.19 -0.92
CA GLU A 593 29.60 -22.23 -2.02
C GLU A 593 29.61 -20.77 -1.51
N MET A 594 28.79 -20.44 -0.51
CA MET A 594 28.79 -19.12 0.13
C MET A 594 30.14 -18.82 0.79
N THR A 595 30.70 -19.78 1.53
CA THR A 595 32.01 -19.65 2.18
C THR A 595 33.14 -19.52 1.17
N GLN A 596 33.11 -20.31 0.08
CA GLN A 596 34.11 -20.23 -1.00
C GLN A 596 34.08 -18.87 -1.71
N ARG A 597 32.90 -18.29 -1.90
CA ARG A 597 32.71 -16.99 -2.56
C ARG A 597 32.83 -15.79 -1.61
N GLY A 598 32.96 -16.02 -0.30
CA GLY A 598 32.99 -14.95 0.71
C GLY A 598 31.68 -14.20 0.88
N VAL A 599 30.53 -14.84 0.61
CA VAL A 599 29.20 -14.22 0.77
C VAL A 599 28.89 -14.11 2.28
N PRO A 600 28.49 -12.93 2.79
CA PRO A 600 28.24 -12.74 4.21
C PRO A 600 27.07 -13.60 4.71
N LEU A 601 27.28 -14.24 5.86
CA LEU A 601 26.28 -15.08 6.52
C LEU A 601 25.48 -14.28 7.54
N THR A 602 24.17 -14.52 7.59
CA THR A 602 23.25 -13.90 8.54
C THR A 602 22.89 -14.86 9.68
N THR A 603 22.47 -14.31 10.81
CA THR A 603 21.94 -15.11 11.93
C THR A 603 20.74 -15.98 11.51
N LEU A 604 19.90 -15.51 10.58
CA LEU A 604 18.78 -16.29 10.06
C LEU A 604 19.24 -17.45 9.19
N GLY A 605 20.01 -17.17 8.13
CA GLY A 605 20.51 -18.18 7.20
C GLY A 605 21.36 -19.24 7.90
N PHE A 606 22.46 -18.79 8.50
CA PHE A 606 23.42 -19.68 9.16
C PHE A 606 22.88 -20.25 10.47
N GLY A 607 22.16 -19.48 11.28
CA GLY A 607 21.62 -19.96 12.55
C GLY A 607 20.58 -21.06 12.38
N VAL A 608 19.64 -20.92 11.44
CA VAL A 608 18.64 -21.98 11.15
C VAL A 608 19.32 -23.21 10.54
N PHE A 609 20.31 -23.02 9.67
CA PHE A 609 21.13 -24.11 9.14
C PHE A 609 21.82 -24.91 10.25
N MET A 610 22.54 -24.21 11.14
CA MET A 610 23.22 -24.82 12.28
C MET A 610 22.22 -25.52 13.21
N TRP A 611 21.08 -24.89 13.50
CA TRP A 611 20.02 -25.50 14.31
C TRP A 611 19.61 -26.88 13.78
N ARG A 612 19.32 -26.98 12.48
CA ARG A 612 18.82 -28.21 11.85
C ARG A 612 19.91 -29.27 11.68
N ILE A 613 21.16 -28.86 11.44
CA ILE A 613 22.30 -29.79 11.35
C ILE A 613 22.73 -30.35 12.70
N CYS A 614 22.68 -29.56 13.77
CA CYS A 614 23.12 -29.99 15.10
C CYS A 614 22.41 -31.24 15.61
N GLY A 615 21.17 -31.48 15.17
CA GLY A 615 20.45 -32.71 15.51
C GLY A 615 21.02 -33.99 14.89
N LYS A 616 21.77 -33.88 13.78
CA LYS A 616 22.24 -35.02 12.98
C LYS A 616 23.76 -35.16 12.90
N ALA A 617 24.50 -34.05 12.97
CA ALA A 617 25.96 -34.04 12.81
C ALA A 617 26.70 -34.36 14.12
N GLU A 618 27.90 -34.91 13.99
CA GLU A 618 28.84 -35.07 15.11
C GLU A 618 29.37 -33.73 15.61
N LEU A 619 29.71 -33.67 16.90
CA LEU A 619 30.15 -32.44 17.54
C LEU A 619 31.39 -31.82 16.87
N GLY A 620 32.34 -32.64 16.40
CA GLY A 620 33.54 -32.16 15.72
C GLY A 620 33.22 -31.43 14.41
N ALA A 621 32.25 -31.93 13.64
CA ALA A 621 31.81 -31.29 12.41
C ALA A 621 31.11 -29.95 12.69
N ILE A 622 30.28 -29.88 13.73
CA ILE A 622 29.61 -28.64 14.18
C ILE A 622 30.65 -27.56 14.53
N LEU A 623 31.71 -27.93 15.25
CA LEU A 623 32.77 -26.99 15.64
C LEU A 623 33.62 -26.56 14.43
N SER A 624 33.91 -27.47 13.49
CA SER A 624 34.62 -27.13 12.24
C SER A 624 33.88 -26.07 11.44
N VAL A 625 32.58 -26.26 11.24
CA VAL A 625 31.72 -25.30 10.51
C VAL A 625 31.68 -23.94 11.21
N LEU A 626 31.69 -23.91 12.55
CA LEU A 626 31.77 -22.64 13.30
C LEU A 626 33.12 -21.93 13.15
N ASP A 627 34.21 -22.70 13.10
CA ASP A 627 35.56 -22.16 12.96
C ASP A 627 35.80 -21.60 11.54
N GLU A 628 35.23 -22.22 10.51
CA GLU A 628 35.24 -21.72 9.12
C GLU A 628 34.58 -20.34 8.98
N VAL A 629 33.42 -20.14 9.61
CA VAL A 629 32.65 -18.89 9.52
C VAL A 629 33.28 -17.74 10.29
N LYS A 630 34.10 -18.04 11.30
CA LYS A 630 34.81 -17.03 12.10
C LYS A 630 35.85 -16.24 11.28
N GLY A 631 36.26 -16.76 10.12
CA GLY A 631 37.13 -16.09 9.15
C GLY A 631 36.40 -15.15 8.18
N CYS A 632 35.06 -15.16 8.16
CA CYS A 632 34.23 -14.34 7.26
C CYS A 632 33.67 -13.12 8.01
N ASP A 633 33.65 -11.94 7.38
CA ASP A 633 33.08 -10.70 7.95
C ASP A 633 31.54 -10.76 7.99
N SER A 634 30.99 -11.54 8.93
CA SER A 634 29.57 -11.91 8.99
C SER A 634 28.87 -11.36 10.24
N MET A 635 27.72 -10.70 10.07
CA MET A 635 26.88 -10.15 11.16
C MET A 635 26.07 -11.24 11.88
N ILE A 636 26.74 -12.16 12.57
CA ILE A 636 26.09 -13.27 13.28
C ILE A 636 25.95 -12.94 14.78
N ASN A 637 24.72 -12.99 15.30
CA ASN A 637 24.46 -12.91 16.72
C ASN A 637 24.85 -14.23 17.40
N GLY A 638 26.04 -14.27 17.98
CA GLY A 638 26.60 -15.45 18.64
C GLY A 638 25.78 -15.98 19.81
N SER A 639 24.89 -15.18 20.43
CA SER A 639 24.03 -15.66 21.52
C SER A 639 22.81 -16.40 21.02
N ILE A 640 22.17 -15.90 19.97
CA ILE A 640 21.07 -16.61 19.29
C ILE A 640 21.61 -17.90 18.69
N LEU A 641 22.77 -17.84 18.02
CA LEU A 641 23.41 -19.03 17.46
C LEU A 641 23.70 -20.09 18.54
N ALA A 642 24.23 -19.69 19.69
CA ALA A 642 24.47 -20.59 20.81
C ALA A 642 23.18 -21.24 21.31
N LEU A 643 22.09 -20.47 21.42
CA LEU A 643 20.77 -20.99 21.78
C LEU A 643 20.26 -22.02 20.77
N LEU A 644 20.35 -21.71 19.46
CA LEU A 644 19.86 -22.58 18.38
C LEU A 644 20.60 -23.92 18.33
N ILE A 645 21.92 -23.90 18.48
CA ILE A 645 22.78 -25.11 18.51
C ILE A 645 22.42 -25.98 19.70
N VAL A 646 22.39 -25.40 20.89
CA VAL A 646 22.07 -26.10 22.14
C VAL A 646 20.65 -26.66 22.09
N HIS A 647 19.69 -25.88 21.60
CA HIS A 647 18.31 -26.32 21.44
C HIS A 647 18.21 -27.50 20.46
N GLY A 648 18.91 -27.43 19.32
CA GLY A 648 18.99 -28.54 18.36
C GLY A 648 19.54 -29.84 18.96
N LEU A 649 20.62 -29.75 19.73
CA LEU A 649 21.21 -30.91 20.43
C LEU A 649 20.27 -31.47 21.51
N CYS A 650 19.63 -30.61 22.29
CA CYS A 650 18.66 -31.03 23.31
C CYS A 650 17.44 -31.72 22.68
N ARG A 651 16.91 -31.23 21.56
CA ARG A 651 15.81 -31.89 20.84
C ARG A 651 16.21 -33.26 20.26
N ALA A 652 17.47 -33.44 19.91
CA ALA A 652 18.02 -34.74 19.50
C ALA A 652 18.38 -35.65 20.69
N SER A 653 17.96 -35.30 21.91
CA SER A 653 18.24 -36.04 23.16
C SER A 653 19.75 -36.14 23.51
N ARG A 654 20.61 -35.31 22.92
CA ARG A 654 22.07 -35.26 23.14
C ARG A 654 22.45 -34.22 24.20
N VAL A 655 21.82 -34.30 25.37
CA VAL A 655 21.91 -33.26 26.42
C VAL A 655 23.34 -33.14 27.00
N SER A 656 24.08 -34.24 27.11
CA SER A 656 25.47 -34.23 27.60
C SER A 656 26.41 -33.45 26.67
N GLU A 657 26.24 -33.61 25.36
CA GLU A 657 27.00 -32.84 24.36
C GLU A 657 26.58 -31.37 24.36
N ALA A 658 25.28 -31.09 24.54
CA ALA A 658 24.77 -29.73 24.69
C ALA A 658 25.35 -29.01 25.92
N PHE A 659 25.68 -29.74 27.00
CA PHE A 659 26.36 -29.16 28.16
C PHE A 659 27.83 -28.87 27.89
N PHE A 660 28.53 -29.82 27.25
CA PHE A 660 29.95 -29.68 26.90
C PHE A 660 30.18 -28.50 25.94
N ILE A 661 29.33 -28.37 24.91
CA ILE A 661 29.49 -27.34 23.88
C ILE A 661 29.33 -25.91 24.41
N LEU A 662 28.73 -25.70 25.59
CA LEU A 662 28.60 -24.36 26.20
C LEU A 662 29.95 -23.69 26.44
N ASP A 663 31.00 -24.46 26.75
CA ASP A 663 32.35 -23.92 26.93
C ASP A 663 33.03 -23.66 25.58
N GLU A 664 32.86 -24.59 24.64
CA GLU A 664 33.41 -24.48 23.28
C GLU A 664 32.81 -23.31 22.49
N LEU A 665 31.53 -22.99 22.69
CA LEU A 665 30.90 -21.82 22.09
C LEU A 665 31.45 -20.52 22.70
N ARG A 666 31.70 -20.52 24.01
CA ARG A 666 32.21 -19.35 24.73
C ARG A 666 33.66 -19.04 24.34
N SER A 667 34.51 -20.05 24.14
CA SER A 667 35.87 -19.86 23.62
C SER A 667 35.89 -19.30 22.19
N ARG A 668 34.79 -19.47 21.44
CA ARG A 668 34.60 -18.99 20.06
C ARG A 668 33.86 -17.65 19.95
N ASN A 669 33.77 -16.87 21.03
CA ASN A 669 33.03 -15.60 21.10
C ASN A 669 31.49 -15.72 20.93
N CYS A 670 30.94 -16.94 20.82
CA CYS A 670 29.50 -17.18 20.84
C CYS A 670 29.04 -17.29 22.30
N LYS A 671 28.75 -16.14 22.94
CA LYS A 671 28.43 -16.09 24.38
C LYS A 671 27.04 -16.67 24.67
N PRO A 672 26.90 -17.87 25.28
CA PRO A 672 25.59 -18.39 25.65
C PRO A 672 24.97 -17.52 26.74
N ASP A 673 23.67 -17.27 26.64
CA ASP A 673 22.96 -16.35 27.53
C ASP A 673 22.08 -17.10 28.55
N PHE A 674 21.30 -16.37 29.34
CA PHE A 674 20.42 -16.96 30.35
C PHE A 674 19.47 -18.04 29.80
N MET A 675 19.00 -17.86 28.55
CA MET A 675 18.06 -18.75 27.90
C MET A 675 18.72 -20.07 27.56
N THR A 676 19.91 -20.02 26.96
CA THR A 676 20.68 -21.20 26.55
C THR A 676 20.96 -22.12 27.75
N TYR A 677 21.42 -21.57 28.88
CA TYR A 677 21.67 -22.38 30.10
C TYR A 677 20.38 -22.96 30.69
N ARG A 678 19.24 -22.27 30.57
CA ARG A 678 17.96 -22.80 31.08
C ARG A 678 17.48 -23.97 30.23
N ILE A 679 17.65 -23.93 28.91
CA ILE A 679 17.29 -25.04 28.01
C ILE A 679 18.02 -26.32 28.41
N VAL A 680 19.35 -26.24 28.62
CA VAL A 680 20.14 -27.40 29.06
C VAL A 680 19.71 -27.88 30.45
N SER A 681 19.47 -26.95 31.38
CA SER A 681 19.00 -27.28 32.73
C SER A 681 17.64 -27.98 32.71
N GLU A 682 16.71 -27.56 31.85
CA GLU A 682 15.39 -28.18 31.73
C GLU A 682 15.50 -29.55 31.08
N ALA A 683 16.34 -29.69 30.05
CA ALA A 683 16.60 -30.97 29.39
C ALA A 683 17.25 -32.01 30.32
N PHE A 684 18.13 -31.59 31.24
CA PHE A 684 18.66 -32.49 32.28
C PHE A 684 17.61 -32.83 33.33
N ARG A 685 16.73 -31.88 33.67
CA ARG A 685 15.62 -32.15 34.59
C ARG A 685 14.64 -33.16 34.02
N SER A 686 14.26 -33.02 32.74
CA SER A 686 13.35 -33.95 32.06
C SER A 686 13.93 -35.35 31.89
N THR A 687 15.27 -35.48 31.87
CA THR A 687 15.97 -36.77 31.84
C THR A 687 16.29 -37.33 33.24
N GLY A 688 15.90 -36.62 34.31
CA GLY A 688 16.09 -37.06 35.70
C GLY A 688 17.50 -36.85 36.27
N ASN A 689 18.39 -36.14 35.57
CA ASN A 689 19.77 -35.93 36.00
C ASN A 689 19.92 -34.65 36.86
N ILE A 690 19.58 -34.78 38.15
CA ILE A 690 19.56 -33.69 39.13
C ILE A 690 20.97 -33.10 39.35
N PHE A 691 22.01 -33.93 39.35
CA PHE A 691 23.38 -33.50 39.62
C PHE A 691 23.94 -32.58 38.51
N GLU A 692 23.74 -32.95 37.25
CA GLU A 692 24.16 -32.13 36.11
C GLU A 692 23.31 -30.85 36.00
N THR A 693 22.03 -30.91 36.38
CA THR A 693 21.16 -29.72 36.49
C THR A 693 21.75 -28.68 37.45
N GLU A 694 22.15 -29.09 38.66
CA GLU A 694 22.77 -28.21 39.64
C GLU A 694 24.10 -27.62 39.16
N LYS A 695 24.91 -28.41 38.43
CA LYS A 695 26.15 -27.91 37.82
C LYS A 695 25.88 -26.81 36.80
N VAL A 696 24.89 -26.99 35.92
CA VAL A 696 24.48 -25.98 34.92
C VAL A 696 24.04 -24.69 35.63
N LEU A 697 23.21 -24.79 36.67
CA LEU A 697 22.72 -23.65 37.43
C LEU A 697 23.83 -22.93 38.23
N LYS A 698 24.78 -23.66 38.81
CA LYS A 698 25.98 -23.07 39.44
C LYS A 698 26.83 -22.31 38.42
N LYS A 699 27.05 -22.88 37.24
CA LYS A 699 27.80 -22.26 36.15
C LYS A 699 27.12 -20.98 35.65
N LYS A 700 25.80 -21.03 35.47
CA LYS A 700 24.96 -19.87 35.16
C LYS A 700 25.12 -18.74 36.19
N ARG A 701 25.02 -19.06 37.49
CA ARG A 701 25.19 -18.07 38.58
C ARG A 701 26.59 -17.45 38.59
N LYS A 702 27.63 -18.27 38.44
CA LYS A 702 29.02 -17.81 38.43
C LYS A 702 29.33 -16.85 37.27
N LEU A 703 28.68 -17.05 36.12
CA LEU A 703 28.93 -16.28 34.90
C LEU A 703 28.05 -15.04 34.74
N GLY A 704 27.06 -14.82 35.62
CA GLY A 704 26.24 -13.60 35.62
C GLY A 704 25.47 -13.35 34.31
N VAL A 705 24.92 -14.40 33.70
CA VAL A 705 24.25 -14.30 32.39
C VAL A 705 22.82 -13.77 32.50
N ALA A 706 22.48 -12.78 31.68
CA ALA A 706 21.14 -12.19 31.56
C ALA A 706 20.45 -12.62 30.25
N PRO A 707 19.10 -12.64 30.18
CA PRO A 707 18.37 -12.89 28.93
C PRO A 707 18.46 -11.67 28.00
N ARG A 708 18.69 -11.91 26.71
CA ARG A 708 18.79 -10.85 25.69
C ARG A 708 17.47 -10.66 24.93
N THR A 709 16.48 -10.06 25.58
CA THR A 709 15.11 -9.96 25.05
C THR A 709 14.98 -9.24 23.71
N SER A 710 15.81 -8.22 23.45
CA SER A 710 15.88 -7.50 22.17
C SER A 710 16.26 -8.43 21.01
N ASP A 711 17.28 -9.26 21.22
CA ASP A 711 17.86 -10.13 20.20
C ASP A 711 16.85 -11.21 19.79
N TYR A 712 16.14 -11.80 20.75
CA TYR A 712 15.08 -12.77 20.46
C TYR A 712 13.86 -12.15 19.79
N ARG A 713 13.51 -10.92 20.17
CA ARG A 713 12.43 -10.17 19.54
C ARG A 713 12.70 -9.98 18.06
N GLU A 714 13.86 -9.42 17.72
CA GLU A 714 14.26 -9.18 16.33
C GLU A 714 14.29 -10.49 15.53
N PHE A 715 14.91 -11.54 16.08
CA PHE A 715 15.05 -12.81 15.38
C PHE A 715 13.72 -13.53 15.12
N ILE A 716 12.78 -13.51 16.07
CA ILE A 716 11.44 -14.08 15.87
C ILE A 716 10.69 -13.32 14.77
N LEU A 717 10.78 -12.00 14.75
CA LEU A 717 10.15 -11.19 13.70
C LEU A 717 10.76 -11.49 12.33
N CYS A 718 12.09 -11.64 12.24
CA CYS A 718 12.77 -12.07 11.01
C CYS A 718 12.31 -13.46 10.54
N LEU A 719 12.18 -14.44 11.43
CA LEU A 719 11.65 -15.76 11.09
C LEU A 719 10.22 -15.68 10.52
N ILE A 720 9.36 -14.85 11.11
CA ILE A 720 7.97 -14.69 10.66
C ILE A 720 7.92 -13.97 9.30
N MET A 721 8.73 -12.92 9.11
CA MET A 721 8.85 -12.19 7.86
C MET A 721 9.25 -13.11 6.69
N GLU A 722 10.22 -14.00 6.93
CA GLU A 722 10.69 -15.02 5.97
C GLU A 722 9.78 -16.26 5.91
N ARG A 723 8.59 -16.17 6.51
CA ARG A 723 7.54 -17.21 6.54
C ARG A 723 8.01 -18.54 7.13
N ARG A 724 9.04 -18.53 7.98
CA ARG A 724 9.56 -19.64 8.78
C ARG A 724 8.77 -19.74 10.10
N ILE A 725 7.45 -19.90 9.96
CA ILE A 725 6.51 -19.86 11.10
C ILE A 725 6.72 -21.07 12.03
N CYS A 726 7.15 -22.22 11.52
CA CYS A 726 7.44 -23.41 12.34
C CYS A 726 8.63 -23.16 13.29
N GLU A 727 9.70 -22.56 12.79
CA GLU A 727 10.88 -22.18 13.57
C GLU A 727 10.53 -21.10 14.60
N ALA A 728 9.76 -20.09 14.20
CA ALA A 728 9.27 -19.04 15.10
C ALA A 728 8.38 -19.62 16.21
N LYS A 729 7.50 -20.57 15.88
CA LYS A 729 6.69 -21.32 16.84
C LYS A 729 7.58 -22.06 17.84
N GLU A 730 8.52 -22.88 17.37
CA GLU A 730 9.40 -23.68 18.24
C GLU A 730 10.18 -22.77 19.22
N LEU A 731 10.72 -21.66 18.73
CA LEU A 731 11.41 -20.70 19.59
C LEU A 731 10.45 -20.02 20.57
N GLY A 732 9.25 -19.65 20.13
CA GLY A 732 8.18 -19.13 21.00
C GLY A 732 7.78 -20.09 22.11
N GLU A 733 7.67 -21.40 21.83
CA GLU A 733 7.37 -22.44 22.82
C GLU A 733 8.47 -22.54 23.87
N VAL A 734 9.74 -22.49 23.48
CA VAL A 734 10.88 -22.48 24.41
C VAL A 734 10.84 -21.24 25.30
N ILE A 735 10.42 -20.10 24.76
CA ILE A 735 10.31 -18.84 25.50
C ILE A 735 9.16 -18.90 26.51
N VAL A 736 7.98 -19.34 26.07
CA VAL A 736 6.76 -19.39 26.87
C VAL A 736 6.82 -20.49 27.94
N SER A 737 7.22 -21.71 27.59
CA SER A 737 7.45 -22.80 28.57
C SER A 737 8.49 -22.43 29.62
N GLY A 738 9.42 -21.54 29.25
CA GLY A 738 10.43 -21.00 30.13
C GLY A 738 10.02 -19.86 31.02
N ASN A 739 8.80 -19.35 30.87
CA ASN A 739 8.31 -18.17 31.54
C ASN A 739 9.25 -16.96 31.40
N PHE A 740 9.85 -16.79 30.22
CA PHE A 740 10.81 -15.72 29.98
C PHE A 740 10.11 -14.44 29.47
N PRO A 741 10.71 -13.26 29.70
CA PRO A 741 10.17 -12.01 29.19
C PRO A 741 10.16 -11.98 27.65
N ILE A 742 8.99 -11.67 27.08
CA ILE A 742 8.76 -11.52 25.65
C ILE A 742 7.84 -10.31 25.42
N GLY A 743 8.07 -9.55 24.36
CA GLY A 743 7.27 -8.38 24.00
C GLY A 743 5.83 -8.74 23.63
N ASP A 744 4.87 -7.82 23.85
CA ASP A 744 3.48 -8.02 23.45
C ASP A 744 3.34 -8.02 21.93
N ASP A 745 4.12 -7.18 21.26
CA ASP A 745 4.21 -7.13 19.81
C ASP A 745 4.62 -8.50 19.25
N VAL A 746 5.67 -9.11 19.80
CA VAL A 746 6.14 -10.44 19.38
C VAL A 746 5.10 -11.51 19.65
N LEU A 747 4.48 -11.51 20.84
CA LEU A 747 3.43 -12.48 21.19
C LEU A 747 2.20 -12.33 20.28
N ASN A 748 1.75 -11.12 19.98
CA ASN A 748 0.64 -10.87 19.07
C ASN A 748 0.92 -11.40 17.66
N VAL A 749 2.11 -11.09 17.13
CA VAL A 749 2.54 -11.58 15.80
C VAL A 749 2.70 -13.10 15.81
N LEU A 750 3.23 -13.70 16.87
CA LEU A 750 3.33 -15.16 17.03
C LEU A 750 1.95 -15.82 17.06
N ILE A 751 1.03 -15.36 17.92
CA ILE A 751 -0.34 -15.90 18.02
C ILE A 751 -1.04 -15.80 16.66
N GLY A 752 -1.01 -14.62 16.03
CA GLY A 752 -1.61 -14.40 14.72
C GLY A 752 -1.04 -15.30 13.63
N SER A 753 0.30 -15.40 13.53
CA SER A 753 0.97 -16.15 12.46
C SER A 753 0.91 -17.67 12.68
N VAL A 754 1.12 -18.13 13.93
CA VAL A 754 1.14 -19.55 14.28
C VAL A 754 -0.26 -20.15 14.26
N SER A 755 -1.30 -19.38 14.60
CA SER A 755 -2.68 -19.89 14.58
C SER A 755 -3.11 -20.43 13.21
N ALA A 756 -2.49 -19.96 12.12
CA ALA A 756 -2.78 -20.45 10.77
C ALA A 756 -2.18 -21.83 10.46
N ILE A 757 -1.24 -22.34 11.27
CA ILE A 757 -0.57 -23.63 11.10
C ILE A 757 -0.92 -24.56 12.25
N ASP A 758 -0.81 -24.06 13.48
CA ASP A 758 -1.03 -24.80 14.70
C ASP A 758 -1.78 -23.93 15.74
N PRO A 759 -3.12 -24.03 15.79
CA PRO A 759 -3.93 -23.24 16.71
C PRO A 759 -3.67 -23.59 18.17
N ASP A 760 -3.26 -24.82 18.51
CA ASP A 760 -3.07 -25.25 19.90
C ASP A 760 -1.84 -24.55 20.51
N SER A 761 -0.76 -24.42 19.72
CA SER A 761 0.42 -23.67 20.14
C SER A 761 0.15 -22.17 20.25
N ALA A 762 -0.67 -21.62 19.34
CA ALA A 762 -1.11 -20.23 19.42
C ALA A 762 -1.96 -19.97 20.67
N LEU A 763 -2.80 -20.93 21.07
CA LEU A 763 -3.55 -20.88 22.33
C LEU A 763 -2.64 -20.93 23.56
N ALA A 764 -1.55 -21.71 23.52
CA ALA A 764 -0.57 -21.72 24.62
C ALA A 764 0.10 -20.35 24.78
N PHE A 765 0.46 -19.67 23.68
CA PHE A 765 1.00 -18.31 23.71
C PHE A 765 -0.03 -17.30 24.22
N PHE A 766 -1.28 -17.43 23.79
CA PHE A 766 -2.39 -16.63 24.28
C PHE A 766 -2.62 -16.82 25.80
N LYS A 767 -2.70 -18.07 26.28
CA LYS A 767 -2.89 -18.38 27.71
C LYS A 767 -1.72 -17.84 28.53
N PHE A 768 -0.49 -17.89 28.01
CA PHE A 768 0.68 -17.27 28.65
C PHE A 768 0.58 -15.74 28.73
N MET A 769 0.16 -15.08 27.66
CA MET A 769 -0.05 -13.63 27.62
C MET A 769 -1.08 -13.20 28.66
N VAL A 770 -2.25 -13.85 28.68
CA VAL A 770 -3.33 -13.55 29.63
C VAL A 770 -2.94 -13.86 31.07
N GLY A 771 -2.19 -14.96 31.30
CA GLY A 771 -1.64 -15.30 32.61
C GLY A 771 -0.64 -14.27 33.17
N LYS A 772 -0.15 -13.35 32.32
CA LYS A 772 0.67 -12.18 32.72
C LYS A 772 -0.13 -10.90 32.87
N GLU A 773 -1.46 -10.98 32.85
CA GLU A 773 -2.38 -9.84 32.85
C GLU A 773 -2.15 -8.90 31.65
N ARG A 774 -1.67 -9.45 30.53
CA ARG A 774 -1.51 -8.79 29.24
C ARG A 774 -2.54 -9.35 28.28
N PHE A 775 -3.00 -8.56 27.32
CA PHE A 775 -4.11 -8.96 26.45
C PHE A 775 -3.74 -8.86 24.96
N PRO A 776 -4.26 -9.76 24.11
CA PRO A 776 -4.02 -9.69 22.68
C PRO A 776 -4.72 -8.46 22.08
N THR A 777 -4.20 -7.98 20.94
CA THR A 777 -4.92 -6.98 20.15
C THR A 777 -6.18 -7.59 19.51
N LEU A 778 -7.13 -6.75 19.12
CA LEU A 778 -8.36 -7.20 18.46
C LEU A 778 -8.09 -7.94 17.14
N LEU A 779 -7.05 -7.52 16.41
CA LEU A 779 -6.58 -8.20 15.19
C LEU A 779 -6.08 -9.62 15.50
N THR A 780 -5.24 -9.77 16.53
CA THR A 780 -4.73 -11.07 16.98
C THR A 780 -5.88 -11.98 17.40
N LEU A 781 -6.81 -11.47 18.20
CA LEU A 781 -8.00 -12.19 18.63
C LEU A 781 -8.86 -12.63 17.44
N SER A 782 -9.05 -11.75 16.46
CA SER A 782 -9.82 -12.05 15.24
C SER A 782 -9.13 -13.10 14.36
N ASN A 783 -7.80 -13.05 14.25
CA ASN A 783 -7.01 -14.02 13.50
C ASN A 783 -7.04 -15.40 14.15
N LEU A 784 -6.82 -15.45 15.47
CA LEU A 784 -6.90 -16.68 16.25
C LEU A 784 -8.31 -17.28 16.17
N SER A 785 -9.36 -16.48 16.38
CA SER A 785 -10.76 -16.94 16.30
C SER A 785 -11.10 -17.48 14.92
N ARG A 786 -10.68 -16.79 13.84
CA ARG A 786 -10.89 -17.25 12.46
C ARG A 786 -10.24 -18.61 12.22
N ASN A 787 -9.00 -18.80 12.68
CA ASN A 787 -8.28 -20.04 12.48
C ASN A 787 -8.85 -21.16 13.35
N LEU A 788 -9.26 -20.89 14.60
CA LEU A 788 -9.96 -21.88 15.44
C LEU A 788 -11.26 -22.35 14.79
N CYS A 789 -12.09 -21.43 14.28
CA CYS A 789 -13.28 -21.81 13.51
C CYS A 789 -12.95 -22.63 12.26
N LYS A 790 -11.85 -22.30 11.55
CA LYS A 790 -11.41 -23.02 10.35
C LYS A 790 -10.98 -24.46 10.66
N TYR A 791 -10.36 -24.68 11.83
CA TYR A 791 -9.90 -26.00 12.30
C TYR A 791 -10.93 -26.74 13.16
N ASP A 792 -12.17 -26.23 13.25
CA ASP A 792 -13.27 -26.80 14.05
C ASP A 792 -12.97 -26.96 15.55
N LYS A 793 -12.12 -26.06 16.06
CA LYS A 793 -11.66 -26.00 17.46
C LYS A 793 -12.57 -25.10 18.31
N ILE A 794 -13.84 -25.48 18.40
CA ILE A 794 -14.90 -24.62 18.96
C ILE A 794 -14.86 -24.57 20.49
N ASP A 795 -14.52 -25.69 21.14
CA ASP A 795 -14.43 -25.73 22.60
C ASP A 795 -13.30 -24.83 23.11
N GLU A 796 -12.16 -24.83 22.42
CA GLU A 796 -11.04 -23.95 22.73
C GLU A 796 -11.35 -22.47 22.45
N LEU A 797 -12.18 -22.18 21.44
CA LEU A 797 -12.69 -20.82 21.17
C LEU A 797 -13.56 -20.32 22.33
N LEU A 798 -14.43 -21.18 22.87
CA LEU A 798 -15.28 -20.86 24.02
C LEU A 798 -14.43 -20.63 25.27
N GLU A 799 -13.48 -21.52 25.59
CA GLU A 799 -12.55 -21.35 26.71
C GLU A 799 -11.79 -20.02 26.62
N MET A 800 -11.32 -19.67 25.42
CA MET A 800 -10.59 -18.43 25.17
C MET A 800 -11.46 -17.20 25.48
N PHE A 801 -12.71 -17.19 25.01
CA PHE A 801 -13.62 -16.09 25.28
C PHE A 801 -14.09 -16.02 26.73
N ASP A 802 -14.30 -17.15 27.39
CA ASP A 802 -14.63 -17.20 28.82
C ASP A 802 -13.48 -16.64 29.66
N LEU A 803 -12.23 -17.00 29.33
CA LEU A 803 -11.04 -16.46 29.98
C LEU A 803 -10.93 -14.94 29.81
N LEU A 804 -11.14 -14.42 28.59
CA LEU A 804 -11.14 -12.98 28.33
C LEU A 804 -12.27 -12.24 29.06
N SER A 805 -13.44 -12.87 29.14
CA SER A 805 -14.60 -12.32 29.86
C SER A 805 -14.33 -12.24 31.36
N TYR A 806 -13.72 -13.28 31.95
CA TYR A 806 -13.29 -13.28 33.35
C TYR A 806 -12.35 -12.11 33.68
N HIS A 807 -11.45 -11.76 32.76
CA HIS A 807 -10.53 -10.64 32.91
C HIS A 807 -11.12 -9.27 32.50
N ASN A 808 -12.43 -9.17 32.24
CA ASN A 808 -13.10 -7.95 31.78
C ASN A 808 -12.44 -7.32 30.53
N TYR A 809 -11.96 -8.15 29.60
CA TYR A 809 -11.36 -7.68 28.35
C TYR A 809 -12.39 -6.95 27.46
N PHE A 810 -13.60 -7.52 27.34
CA PHE A 810 -14.68 -6.95 26.53
C PHE A 810 -15.32 -5.75 27.22
N LYS A 811 -15.06 -4.55 26.70
CA LYS A 811 -15.54 -3.27 27.28
C LYS A 811 -16.32 -2.40 26.28
N ASP A 812 -16.15 -2.64 24.99
CA ASP A 812 -16.70 -1.82 23.91
C ASP A 812 -17.49 -2.65 22.89
N LEU A 813 -18.22 -1.95 22.02
CA LEU A 813 -19.06 -2.58 21.00
C LEU A 813 -18.26 -3.45 20.02
N GLU A 814 -17.05 -3.02 19.66
CA GLU A 814 -16.22 -3.67 18.65
C GLU A 814 -15.71 -5.04 19.13
N SER A 815 -15.20 -5.12 20.35
CA SER A 815 -14.71 -6.37 20.95
C SER A 815 -15.84 -7.39 21.15
N TYR A 816 -17.02 -6.95 21.58
CA TYR A 816 -18.20 -7.81 21.66
C TYR A 816 -18.70 -8.28 20.29
N ASN A 817 -18.68 -7.41 19.27
CA ASN A 817 -19.05 -7.78 17.91
C ASN A 817 -18.15 -8.88 17.34
N VAL A 818 -16.85 -8.85 17.65
CA VAL A 818 -15.92 -9.94 17.30
C VAL A 818 -16.34 -11.25 17.93
N MET A 819 -16.64 -11.27 19.24
CA MET A 819 -17.13 -12.46 19.94
C MET A 819 -18.42 -13.00 19.31
N VAL A 820 -19.43 -12.15 19.09
CA VAL A 820 -20.69 -12.54 18.44
C VAL A 820 -20.44 -13.08 17.03
N SER A 821 -19.64 -12.40 16.21
CA SER A 821 -19.36 -12.82 14.83
C SER A 821 -18.72 -14.20 14.75
N PHE A 822 -17.73 -14.49 15.60
CA PHE A 822 -17.02 -15.77 15.56
C PHE A 822 -17.81 -16.91 16.20
N LEU A 823 -18.56 -16.67 17.28
CA LEU A 823 -19.49 -17.66 17.83
C LEU A 823 -20.58 -18.03 16.80
N CYS A 824 -21.10 -17.05 16.08
CA CYS A 824 -22.04 -17.27 14.97
C CYS A 824 -21.42 -18.08 13.83
N LYS A 825 -20.16 -17.81 13.45
CA LYS A 825 -19.44 -18.60 12.43
C LYS A 825 -19.16 -20.03 12.88
N ALA A 826 -18.99 -20.25 14.18
CA ALA A 826 -18.80 -21.56 14.80
C ALA A 826 -20.12 -22.33 15.04
N GLY A 827 -21.29 -21.79 14.63
CA GLY A 827 -22.59 -22.43 14.84
C GLY A 827 -23.10 -22.39 16.29
N LYS A 828 -22.39 -21.74 17.22
CA LYS A 828 -22.75 -21.59 18.64
C LYS A 828 -23.73 -20.44 18.85
N VAL A 829 -24.90 -20.57 18.23
CA VAL A 829 -25.95 -19.51 18.17
C VAL A 829 -26.47 -19.16 19.57
N LYS A 830 -26.60 -20.14 20.46
CA LYS A 830 -27.13 -19.93 21.81
C LYS A 830 -26.19 -19.09 22.66
N GLU A 831 -24.90 -19.41 22.60
CA GLU A 831 -23.81 -18.71 23.26
C GLU A 831 -23.69 -17.28 22.71
N ALA A 832 -23.71 -17.13 21.38
CA ALA A 832 -23.70 -15.82 20.72
C ALA A 832 -24.89 -14.94 21.13
N TYR A 833 -26.09 -15.51 21.27
CA TYR A 833 -27.24 -14.77 21.78
C TYR A 833 -27.08 -14.37 23.26
N GLY A 834 -26.48 -15.24 24.08
CA GLY A 834 -26.10 -14.91 25.45
C GLY A 834 -25.20 -13.69 25.55
N VAL A 835 -24.20 -13.60 24.67
CA VAL A 835 -23.30 -12.43 24.56
C VAL A 835 -24.08 -11.17 24.18
N LEU A 836 -25.00 -11.26 23.21
CA LEU A 836 -25.83 -10.11 22.83
C LEU A 836 -26.69 -9.60 24.01
N GLN A 837 -27.20 -10.49 24.86
CA GLN A 837 -27.91 -10.09 26.08
C GLN A 837 -26.99 -9.50 27.15
N GLU A 838 -25.76 -9.99 27.26
CA GLU A 838 -24.75 -9.40 28.15
C GLU A 838 -24.40 -7.95 27.74
N MET A 839 -24.20 -7.71 26.45
CA MET A 839 -23.98 -6.37 25.91
C MET A 839 -25.09 -5.40 26.34
N LYS A 840 -26.36 -5.82 26.18
CA LYS A 840 -27.53 -5.02 26.58
C LYS A 840 -27.54 -4.72 28.08
N LYS A 841 -27.23 -5.72 28.92
CA LYS A 841 -27.14 -5.54 30.39
C LYS A 841 -26.06 -4.55 30.79
N LYS A 842 -24.95 -4.49 30.05
CA LYS A 842 -23.85 -3.53 30.25
C LYS A 842 -24.13 -2.14 29.66
N GLY A 843 -25.33 -1.92 29.10
CA GLY A 843 -25.71 -0.64 28.49
C GLY A 843 -25.16 -0.42 27.08
N LEU A 844 -24.54 -1.43 26.47
CA LEU A 844 -24.10 -1.39 25.08
C LEU A 844 -25.27 -1.80 24.18
N SER A 845 -25.61 -0.94 23.23
CA SER A 845 -26.69 -1.22 22.27
C SER A 845 -26.14 -2.05 21.10
N PRO A 846 -26.59 -3.30 20.89
CA PRO A 846 -26.13 -4.12 19.77
C PRO A 846 -26.45 -3.45 18.43
N ASP A 847 -25.53 -3.54 17.48
CA ASP A 847 -25.67 -2.91 16.17
C ASP A 847 -26.25 -3.86 15.12
N ILE A 848 -26.45 -3.33 13.91
CA ILE A 848 -26.97 -4.10 12.77
C ILE A 848 -26.04 -5.28 12.43
N SER A 849 -24.73 -5.17 12.69
CA SER A 849 -23.75 -6.21 12.41
C SER A 849 -23.90 -7.42 13.35
N SER A 850 -24.10 -7.19 14.66
CA SER A 850 -24.34 -8.27 15.63
C SER A 850 -25.63 -9.02 15.31
N TYR A 851 -26.72 -8.28 15.02
CA TYR A 851 -28.00 -8.87 14.62
C TYR A 851 -27.91 -9.65 13.30
N ASN A 852 -27.25 -9.10 12.28
CA ASN A 852 -27.04 -9.78 11.01
C ASN A 852 -26.24 -11.07 11.16
N SER A 853 -25.20 -11.06 12.00
CA SER A 853 -24.37 -12.24 12.26
C SER A 853 -25.17 -13.37 12.92
N LEU A 854 -26.00 -13.03 13.91
CA LEU A 854 -26.87 -13.97 14.60
C LEU A 854 -27.99 -14.50 13.70
N MET A 855 -28.64 -13.65 12.89
CA MET A 855 -29.65 -14.10 11.93
C MET A 855 -29.05 -14.99 10.86
N GLU A 856 -27.87 -14.65 10.33
CA GLU A 856 -27.18 -15.47 9.33
C GLU A 856 -26.82 -16.85 9.89
N ALA A 857 -26.35 -16.92 11.14
CA ALA A 857 -26.10 -18.18 11.83
C ALA A 857 -27.39 -18.96 12.13
N CYS A 858 -28.45 -18.31 12.61
CA CYS A 858 -29.75 -18.96 12.78
C CYS A 858 -30.27 -19.56 11.47
N CYS A 859 -30.15 -18.84 10.36
CA CYS A 859 -30.55 -19.32 9.04
C CYS A 859 -29.69 -20.49 8.56
N ARG A 860 -28.41 -20.54 8.92
CA ARG A 860 -27.50 -21.63 8.57
C ARG A 860 -27.83 -22.92 9.33
N GLU A 861 -28.18 -22.79 10.61
CA GLU A 861 -28.55 -23.90 11.51
C GLU A 861 -30.06 -24.25 11.47
N ASP A 862 -30.81 -23.78 10.47
CA ASP A 862 -32.25 -23.99 10.30
C ASP A 862 -33.15 -23.51 11.48
N LEU A 863 -32.64 -22.57 12.28
CA LEU A 863 -33.32 -21.96 13.42
C LEU A 863 -34.18 -20.76 13.01
N LEU A 864 -35.18 -20.99 12.14
CA LEU A 864 -36.04 -19.92 11.60
C LEU A 864 -36.86 -19.17 12.65
N ARG A 865 -37.38 -19.87 13.67
CA ARG A 865 -38.16 -19.23 14.74
C ARG A 865 -37.32 -18.23 15.55
N PRO A 866 -36.10 -18.60 16.02
CA PRO A 866 -35.15 -17.65 16.58
C PRO A 866 -34.79 -16.49 15.64
N ALA A 867 -34.58 -16.75 14.35
CA ALA A 867 -34.28 -15.69 13.37
C ALA A 867 -35.39 -14.64 13.28
N LYS A 868 -36.67 -15.04 13.25
CA LYS A 868 -37.81 -14.12 13.28
C LYS A 868 -37.86 -13.28 14.58
N ARG A 869 -37.60 -13.91 15.73
CA ARG A 869 -37.54 -13.17 17.01
C ARG A 869 -36.43 -12.13 17.02
N LEU A 870 -35.26 -12.46 16.47
CA LEU A 870 -34.14 -11.51 16.34
C LEU A 870 -34.49 -10.35 15.41
N TRP A 871 -35.21 -10.62 14.32
CA TRP A 871 -35.74 -9.59 13.43
C TRP A 871 -36.66 -8.62 14.17
N ASP A 872 -37.63 -9.12 14.94
CA ASP A 872 -38.54 -8.28 15.73
C ASP A 872 -37.77 -7.49 16.82
N GLU A 873 -36.84 -8.15 17.50
CA GLU A 873 -36.00 -7.57 18.55
C GLU A 873 -35.14 -6.40 18.01
N MET A 874 -34.65 -6.50 16.77
CA MET A 874 -33.86 -5.45 16.12
C MET A 874 -34.62 -4.12 16.07
N PHE A 875 -35.91 -4.12 15.72
CA PHE A 875 -36.73 -2.90 15.67
C PHE A 875 -37.03 -2.35 17.06
N THR A 876 -37.29 -3.22 18.04
CA THR A 876 -37.47 -2.78 19.44
C THR A 876 -36.21 -2.14 20.02
N SER A 877 -35.04 -2.50 19.47
CA SER A 877 -33.72 -1.97 19.86
C SER A 877 -33.33 -0.71 19.08
N ARG A 878 -34.26 -0.10 18.33
CA ARG A 878 -34.05 1.09 17.46
C ARG A 878 -33.05 0.88 16.31
N CYS A 879 -32.79 -0.37 15.90
CA CYS A 879 -31.98 -0.70 14.73
C CYS A 879 -32.88 -0.95 13.51
N SER A 880 -32.47 -0.42 12.34
CA SER A 880 -33.14 -0.68 11.06
C SER A 880 -32.35 -1.67 10.22
N GLY A 881 -33.03 -2.67 9.65
CA GLY A 881 -32.39 -3.65 8.77
C GLY A 881 -31.77 -2.98 7.53
N ASN A 882 -30.59 -3.45 7.13
CA ASN A 882 -29.93 -3.02 5.89
C ASN A 882 -30.13 -4.07 4.77
N LEU A 883 -29.64 -3.80 3.56
CA LEU A 883 -29.73 -4.74 2.43
C LEU A 883 -29.31 -6.18 2.81
N LYS A 884 -28.22 -6.32 3.59
CA LYS A 884 -27.75 -7.63 4.04
C LYS A 884 -28.78 -8.32 4.96
N THR A 885 -29.43 -7.60 5.86
CA THR A 885 -30.46 -8.14 6.76
C THR A 885 -31.61 -8.76 5.97
N TYR A 886 -32.16 -8.00 5.02
CA TYR A 886 -33.27 -8.46 4.18
C TYR A 886 -32.85 -9.64 3.29
N ASN A 887 -31.68 -9.56 2.64
CA ASN A 887 -31.19 -10.64 1.79
C ASN A 887 -31.02 -11.97 2.55
N THR A 888 -30.50 -11.93 3.79
CA THR A 888 -30.33 -13.13 4.62
C THR A 888 -31.67 -13.84 4.86
N LEU A 889 -32.71 -13.10 5.27
CA LEU A 889 -34.01 -13.67 5.59
C LEU A 889 -34.79 -14.06 4.33
N ILE A 890 -34.85 -13.19 3.31
CA ILE A 890 -35.53 -13.47 2.04
C ILE A 890 -34.97 -14.74 1.41
N ARG A 891 -33.64 -14.85 1.31
CA ARG A 891 -32.99 -16.05 0.78
C ARG A 891 -33.39 -17.30 1.56
N LYS A 892 -33.33 -17.27 2.89
CA LYS A 892 -33.65 -18.46 3.69
C LYS A 892 -35.13 -18.84 3.63
N PHE A 893 -36.05 -17.88 3.67
CA PHE A 893 -37.48 -18.16 3.54
C PHE A 893 -37.83 -18.70 2.15
N SER A 894 -37.17 -18.19 1.09
CA SER A 894 -37.30 -18.75 -0.26
C SER A 894 -36.75 -20.18 -0.35
N GLU A 895 -35.59 -20.47 0.23
CA GLU A 895 -35.00 -21.83 0.26
C GLU A 895 -35.88 -22.86 1.00
N VAL A 896 -36.58 -22.43 2.07
CA VAL A 896 -37.42 -23.32 2.88
C VAL A 896 -38.86 -23.45 2.33
N GLY A 897 -39.21 -22.71 1.27
CA GLY A 897 -40.56 -22.73 0.70
C GLY A 897 -41.59 -22.03 1.60
N GLN A 898 -41.19 -20.95 2.27
CA GLN A 898 -42.10 -20.01 2.95
C GLN A 898 -42.13 -18.71 2.17
N VAL A 899 -42.50 -18.78 0.90
CA VAL A 899 -42.31 -17.67 -0.04
C VAL A 899 -43.23 -16.49 0.24
N GLU A 900 -44.39 -16.68 0.90
CA GLU A 900 -45.22 -15.57 1.35
C GLU A 900 -44.49 -14.64 2.33
N GLU A 901 -43.72 -15.22 3.25
CA GLU A 901 -42.91 -14.46 4.22
C GLU A 901 -41.76 -13.74 3.51
N ALA A 902 -41.10 -14.41 2.55
CA ALA A 902 -40.06 -13.80 1.73
C ALA A 902 -40.59 -12.61 0.91
N GLN A 903 -41.79 -12.76 0.33
CA GLN A 903 -42.48 -11.69 -0.41
C GLN A 903 -42.86 -10.53 0.51
N GLY A 904 -43.38 -10.81 1.71
CA GLY A 904 -43.69 -9.78 2.71
C GLY A 904 -42.44 -8.98 3.15
N LEU A 905 -41.31 -9.67 3.36
CA LEU A 905 -40.04 -9.01 3.66
C LEU A 905 -39.54 -8.15 2.50
N PHE A 906 -39.70 -8.61 1.25
CA PHE A 906 -39.35 -7.86 0.05
C PHE A 906 -40.21 -6.59 -0.11
N ASP A 907 -41.51 -6.68 0.15
CA ASP A 907 -42.39 -5.51 0.07
C ASP A 907 -42.08 -4.52 1.21
N HIS A 908 -41.82 -5.00 2.43
CA HIS A 908 -41.36 -4.18 3.54
C HIS A 908 -40.01 -3.50 3.25
N MET A 909 -39.11 -4.16 2.51
CA MET A 909 -37.83 -3.60 2.08
C MET A 909 -38.04 -2.37 1.18
N LEU A 910 -38.96 -2.47 0.23
CA LEU A 910 -39.33 -1.37 -0.67
C LEU A 910 -40.02 -0.22 0.08
N GLU A 911 -40.94 -0.53 1.00
CA GLU A 911 -41.62 0.48 1.83
C GLU A 911 -40.64 1.30 2.69
N LYS A 912 -39.57 0.66 3.18
CA LYS A 912 -38.51 1.32 3.96
C LYS A 912 -37.46 2.03 3.10
N GLY A 913 -37.59 2.00 1.78
CA GLY A 913 -36.66 2.66 0.86
C GLY A 913 -35.30 1.95 0.72
N VAL A 914 -35.20 0.68 1.09
CA VAL A 914 -33.98 -0.12 0.89
C VAL A 914 -34.04 -0.72 -0.51
N ALA A 915 -33.12 -0.35 -1.40
CA ALA A 915 -33.12 -0.80 -2.79
C ALA A 915 -32.68 -2.29 -2.91
N PRO A 916 -33.51 -3.19 -3.49
CA PRO A 916 -33.12 -4.58 -3.73
C PRO A 916 -31.97 -4.71 -4.73
N ASP A 917 -31.11 -5.72 -4.53
CA ASP A 917 -30.02 -6.06 -5.44
C ASP A 917 -30.35 -7.30 -6.28
N ALA A 918 -29.43 -7.67 -7.18
CA ALA A 918 -29.64 -8.84 -8.04
C ALA A 918 -29.85 -10.11 -7.23
N SER A 919 -29.16 -10.25 -6.09
CA SER A 919 -29.30 -11.42 -5.21
C SER A 919 -30.69 -11.46 -4.57
N THR A 920 -31.23 -10.32 -4.10
CA THR A 920 -32.58 -10.25 -3.53
C THR A 920 -33.63 -10.76 -4.51
N TYR A 921 -33.58 -10.22 -5.74
CA TYR A 921 -34.53 -10.59 -6.79
C TYR A 921 -34.38 -12.06 -7.18
N THR A 922 -33.15 -12.53 -7.43
CA THR A 922 -32.92 -13.92 -7.84
C THR A 922 -33.37 -14.91 -6.77
N SER A 923 -33.08 -14.66 -5.48
CA SER A 923 -33.51 -15.55 -4.38
C SER A 923 -35.04 -15.64 -4.27
N LEU A 924 -35.75 -14.51 -4.35
CA LEU A 924 -37.21 -14.49 -4.27
C LEU A 924 -37.86 -15.15 -5.50
N LEU A 925 -37.35 -14.85 -6.70
CA LEU A 925 -37.83 -15.46 -7.95
C LEU A 925 -37.62 -16.98 -7.96
N GLN A 926 -36.47 -17.45 -7.46
CA GLN A 926 -36.18 -18.86 -7.30
C GLN A 926 -37.22 -19.54 -6.39
N GLY A 927 -37.48 -18.99 -5.21
CA GLY A 927 -38.48 -19.53 -4.28
C GLY A 927 -39.89 -19.56 -4.89
N LEU A 928 -40.32 -18.45 -5.52
CA LEU A 928 -41.62 -18.36 -6.19
C LEU A 928 -41.78 -19.41 -7.29
N CYS A 929 -40.70 -19.73 -8.01
CA CYS A 929 -40.70 -20.80 -9.00
C CYS A 929 -40.83 -22.20 -8.40
N GLU A 930 -40.15 -22.47 -7.29
CA GLU A 930 -40.24 -23.78 -6.62
C GLU A 930 -41.66 -24.06 -6.13
N GLU A 931 -42.39 -23.03 -5.71
CA GLU A 931 -43.81 -23.10 -5.34
C GLU A 931 -44.78 -22.94 -6.52
N ARG A 932 -44.29 -22.86 -7.76
CA ARG A 932 -45.09 -22.69 -9.00
C ARG A 932 -45.96 -21.42 -9.03
N LYS A 933 -45.57 -20.36 -8.33
CA LYS A 933 -46.25 -19.05 -8.28
C LYS A 933 -45.75 -18.10 -9.38
N PHE A 934 -45.90 -18.50 -10.65
CA PHE A 934 -45.31 -17.80 -11.80
C PHE A 934 -45.82 -16.36 -12.00
N GLU A 935 -47.10 -16.08 -11.75
CA GLU A 935 -47.64 -14.72 -11.87
C GLU A 935 -47.01 -13.75 -10.87
N ALA A 936 -46.78 -14.20 -9.63
CA ALA A 936 -46.10 -13.40 -8.62
C ALA A 936 -44.64 -13.17 -8.98
N ALA A 937 -43.96 -14.18 -9.52
CA ALA A 937 -42.59 -14.05 -10.03
C ALA A 937 -42.50 -13.00 -11.16
N PHE A 938 -43.46 -13.00 -12.10
CA PHE A 938 -43.51 -11.99 -13.16
C PHE A 938 -43.72 -10.57 -12.61
N ARG A 939 -44.57 -10.40 -11.58
CA ARG A 939 -44.73 -9.10 -10.90
C ARG A 939 -43.45 -8.62 -10.23
N VAL A 940 -42.73 -9.52 -9.55
CA VAL A 940 -41.44 -9.21 -8.92
C VAL A 940 -40.38 -8.83 -9.95
N LEU A 941 -40.32 -9.55 -11.07
CA LEU A 941 -39.42 -9.24 -12.18
C LEU A 941 -39.70 -7.86 -12.78
N ASN A 942 -40.97 -7.50 -12.98
CA ASN A 942 -41.36 -6.16 -13.44
C ASN A 942 -40.98 -5.06 -12.45
N LYS A 943 -40.89 -5.34 -11.14
CA LYS A 943 -40.35 -4.38 -10.17
C LYS A 943 -38.86 -4.11 -10.42
N SER A 944 -38.07 -5.11 -10.81
CA SER A 944 -36.64 -4.91 -11.15
C SER A 944 -36.47 -4.01 -12.38
N VAL A 945 -37.34 -4.16 -13.39
CA VAL A 945 -37.37 -3.33 -14.60
C VAL A 945 -37.63 -1.86 -14.27
N LYS A 946 -38.55 -1.60 -13.32
CA LYS A 946 -38.87 -0.24 -12.87
C LYS A 946 -37.74 0.40 -12.05
N GLN A 947 -36.87 -0.40 -11.44
CA GLN A 947 -35.76 0.09 -10.62
C GLN A 947 -34.55 0.46 -11.48
N ASP A 948 -34.04 -0.48 -12.28
CA ASP A 948 -32.88 -0.26 -13.14
C ASP A 948 -32.83 -1.30 -14.28
N LEU A 949 -32.53 -0.85 -15.50
CA LEU A 949 -32.53 -1.69 -16.69
C LEU A 949 -31.38 -2.72 -16.69
N MET A 950 -30.21 -2.35 -16.16
CA MET A 950 -29.06 -3.27 -16.11
C MET A 950 -29.26 -4.34 -15.04
N LEU A 951 -29.80 -3.97 -13.88
CA LEU A 951 -30.22 -4.90 -12.84
C LEU A 951 -31.26 -5.90 -13.39
N ALA A 952 -32.30 -5.41 -14.05
CA ALA A 952 -33.34 -6.25 -14.64
C ALA A 952 -32.77 -7.29 -15.63
N ARG A 953 -31.78 -6.90 -16.45
CA ARG A 953 -31.08 -7.82 -17.36
C ARG A 953 -30.35 -8.93 -16.60
N THR A 954 -29.57 -8.58 -15.57
CA THR A 954 -28.83 -9.58 -14.77
C THR A 954 -29.77 -10.55 -14.05
N VAL A 955 -30.87 -10.04 -13.48
CA VAL A 955 -31.90 -10.83 -12.80
C VAL A 955 -32.62 -11.75 -13.80
N LEU A 956 -33.00 -11.24 -14.97
CA LEU A 956 -33.65 -11.99 -16.03
C LEU A 956 -32.79 -13.15 -16.52
N SER A 957 -31.51 -12.91 -16.82
CA SER A 957 -30.59 -13.98 -17.28
C SER A 957 -30.40 -15.06 -16.21
N ALA A 958 -30.24 -14.67 -14.93
CA ALA A 958 -30.12 -15.63 -13.83
C ALA A 958 -31.41 -16.46 -13.64
N TYR A 959 -32.58 -15.83 -13.81
CA TYR A 959 -33.87 -16.48 -13.69
C TYR A 959 -34.17 -17.45 -14.84
N ILE A 960 -33.87 -17.07 -16.09
CA ILE A 960 -33.97 -17.96 -17.25
C ILE A 960 -33.06 -19.18 -17.08
N LEU A 961 -31.80 -18.96 -16.68
CA LEU A 961 -30.88 -20.07 -16.40
C LEU A 961 -31.42 -21.02 -15.31
N TYR A 962 -32.06 -20.47 -14.28
CA TYR A 962 -32.68 -21.26 -13.22
C TYR A 962 -33.88 -22.09 -13.71
N LEU A 963 -34.80 -21.48 -14.48
CA LEU A 963 -35.93 -22.18 -15.10
C LEU A 963 -35.46 -23.33 -16.00
N CYS A 964 -34.43 -23.08 -16.82
CA CYS A 964 -33.79 -24.10 -17.64
C CYS A 964 -33.23 -25.27 -16.83
N LYS A 965 -32.52 -24.98 -15.71
CA LYS A 965 -32.01 -26.04 -14.81
C LYS A 965 -33.10 -26.89 -14.18
N LYS A 966 -34.31 -26.35 -13.99
CA LYS A 966 -35.47 -27.08 -13.46
C LYS A 966 -36.30 -27.76 -14.57
N GLY A 967 -35.89 -27.65 -15.83
CA GLY A 967 -36.58 -28.24 -17.00
C GLY A 967 -37.84 -27.48 -17.44
N LEU A 968 -38.07 -26.26 -16.94
CA LEU A 968 -39.26 -25.44 -17.24
C LEU A 968 -39.03 -24.58 -18.49
N PHE A 969 -38.70 -25.21 -19.61
CA PHE A 969 -38.28 -24.51 -20.83
C PHE A 969 -39.40 -23.70 -21.49
N LEU A 970 -40.63 -24.23 -21.52
CA LEU A 970 -41.79 -23.54 -22.10
C LEU A 970 -42.08 -22.23 -21.36
N THR A 971 -42.09 -22.28 -20.02
CA THR A 971 -42.28 -21.11 -19.16
C THR A 971 -41.15 -20.08 -19.33
N ALA A 972 -39.91 -20.52 -19.55
CA ALA A 972 -38.79 -19.61 -19.83
C ALA A 972 -38.95 -18.91 -21.20
N SER A 973 -39.43 -19.63 -22.21
CA SER A 973 -39.75 -19.09 -23.54
C SER A 973 -40.88 -18.05 -23.45
N GLU A 974 -41.98 -18.40 -22.77
CA GLU A 974 -43.12 -17.51 -22.53
C GLU A 974 -42.73 -16.25 -21.73
N LEU A 975 -41.79 -16.35 -20.79
CA LEU A 975 -41.32 -15.21 -20.02
C LEU A 975 -40.56 -14.20 -20.89
N LEU A 976 -39.66 -14.70 -21.75
CA LEU A 976 -38.95 -13.86 -22.73
C LEU A 976 -39.92 -13.27 -23.76
N PHE A 977 -41.01 -13.96 -24.06
CA PHE A 977 -42.11 -13.44 -24.89
C PHE A 977 -42.82 -12.25 -24.24
N CYS A 978 -43.11 -12.33 -22.93
CA CYS A 978 -43.90 -11.31 -22.23
C CYS A 978 -43.13 -10.02 -21.91
N LEU A 979 -41.79 -10.03 -21.98
CA LEU A 979 -40.94 -8.89 -21.66
C LEU A 979 -40.47 -8.23 -22.96
N GLY A 980 -40.84 -6.97 -23.19
CA GLY A 980 -40.52 -6.26 -24.45
C GLY A 980 -39.02 -6.14 -24.77
N TYR A 981 -38.74 -5.75 -26.02
CA TYR A 981 -37.42 -5.70 -26.68
C TYR A 981 -36.31 -4.95 -25.91
N ASP A 982 -36.65 -3.96 -25.07
CA ASP A 982 -35.65 -3.17 -24.32
C ASP A 982 -35.01 -3.93 -23.14
N ILE A 983 -35.65 -5.01 -22.65
CA ILE A 983 -35.30 -5.74 -21.43
C ILE A 983 -34.65 -7.10 -21.75
N ALA A 984 -35.17 -7.84 -22.73
CA ALA A 984 -34.66 -9.13 -23.16
C ALA A 984 -33.45 -8.98 -24.11
N HIS A 985 -32.24 -8.87 -23.56
CA HIS A 985 -30.99 -8.79 -24.33
C HIS A 985 -30.63 -10.15 -24.99
N SER A 986 -29.79 -10.14 -26.03
CA SER A 986 -29.38 -11.34 -26.79
C SER A 986 -28.90 -12.48 -25.87
N ASP A 987 -28.16 -12.15 -24.81
CA ASP A 987 -27.63 -13.10 -23.83
C ASP A 987 -28.68 -14.01 -23.20
N SER A 988 -29.87 -13.50 -22.87
CA SER A 988 -30.91 -14.32 -22.22
C SER A 988 -31.55 -15.32 -23.21
N HIS A 989 -31.68 -14.92 -24.48
CA HIS A 989 -32.11 -15.83 -25.55
C HIS A 989 -31.03 -16.88 -25.85
N VAL A 990 -29.76 -16.48 -25.88
CA VAL A 990 -28.63 -17.39 -26.09
C VAL A 990 -28.53 -18.42 -24.94
N ILE A 991 -28.72 -18.00 -23.68
CA ILE A 991 -28.76 -18.90 -22.51
C ILE A 991 -29.88 -19.94 -22.65
N LEU A 992 -31.12 -19.51 -22.96
CA LEU A 992 -32.24 -20.44 -23.12
C LEU A 992 -32.00 -21.43 -24.26
N LEU A 993 -31.55 -20.95 -25.42
CA LEU A 993 -31.29 -21.78 -26.59
C LEU A 993 -30.16 -22.78 -26.35
N LYS A 994 -29.10 -22.37 -25.64
CA LYS A 994 -28.05 -23.29 -25.20
C LYS A 994 -28.61 -24.40 -24.32
N CYS A 995 -29.39 -24.05 -23.28
CA CYS A 995 -29.96 -25.05 -22.38
C CYS A 995 -30.96 -26.00 -23.08
N LEU A 996 -31.74 -25.51 -24.04
CA LEU A 996 -32.66 -26.32 -24.84
C LEU A 996 -31.91 -27.32 -25.74
N VAL A 997 -30.80 -26.91 -26.35
CA VAL A 997 -29.94 -27.79 -27.15
C VAL A 997 -29.27 -28.83 -26.27
N ASP A 998 -28.70 -28.42 -25.13
CA ASP A 998 -28.06 -29.34 -24.18
C ASP A 998 -29.08 -30.34 -23.56
N ALA A 999 -30.37 -29.99 -23.52
CA ALA A 999 -31.46 -30.86 -23.05
C ALA A 999 -32.18 -31.64 -24.18
N ALA A 1000 -31.73 -31.52 -25.43
CA ALA A 1000 -32.32 -32.14 -26.64
C ALA A 1000 -33.78 -31.73 -26.97
N GLU A 1001 -34.25 -30.60 -26.45
CA GLU A 1001 -35.60 -30.05 -26.68
C GLU A 1001 -35.64 -29.16 -27.93
N LEU A 1002 -35.36 -29.76 -29.10
CA LEU A 1002 -35.14 -29.03 -30.36
C LEU A 1002 -36.41 -28.34 -30.90
N SER A 1003 -37.59 -28.90 -30.62
CA SER A 1003 -38.89 -28.36 -31.05
C SER A 1003 -39.16 -26.97 -30.45
N ILE A 1004 -38.99 -26.84 -29.12
CA ILE A 1004 -39.17 -25.59 -28.38
C ILE A 1004 -38.13 -24.55 -28.82
N ALA A 1005 -36.89 -24.98 -29.10
CA ALA A 1005 -35.84 -24.09 -29.61
C ALA A 1005 -36.17 -23.51 -30.99
N ILE A 1006 -36.71 -24.33 -31.90
CA ILE A 1006 -37.12 -23.89 -33.24
C ILE A 1006 -38.31 -22.92 -33.15
N GLU A 1007 -39.29 -23.19 -32.30
CA GLU A 1007 -40.44 -22.30 -32.08
C GLU A 1007 -40.03 -20.96 -31.50
N HIS A 1008 -39.18 -20.96 -30.46
CA HIS A 1008 -38.64 -19.72 -29.88
C HIS A 1008 -37.87 -18.88 -30.90
N MET A 1009 -37.07 -19.52 -31.76
CA MET A 1009 -36.32 -18.85 -32.82
C MET A 1009 -37.21 -18.29 -33.94
N LYS A 1010 -38.29 -18.99 -34.30
CA LYS A 1010 -39.29 -18.46 -35.24
C LYS A 1010 -39.94 -17.21 -34.67
N TRP A 1011 -40.25 -17.22 -33.38
CA TRP A 1011 -40.84 -16.07 -32.72
C TRP A 1011 -39.88 -14.87 -32.60
N VAL A 1012 -38.61 -15.11 -32.22
CA VAL A 1012 -37.58 -14.05 -32.19
C VAL A 1012 -37.44 -13.38 -33.56
N ARG A 1013 -37.53 -14.17 -34.64
CA ARG A 1013 -37.50 -13.68 -36.02
C ARG A 1013 -38.70 -12.79 -36.38
N GLU A 1014 -39.90 -13.21 -35.98
CA GLU A 1014 -41.14 -12.43 -36.20
C GLU A 1014 -41.13 -11.10 -35.44
N THR A 1015 -40.43 -11.07 -34.30
CA THR A 1015 -40.33 -9.88 -33.45
C THR A 1015 -39.19 -8.94 -33.88
N SER A 1016 -38.03 -9.46 -34.31
CA SER A 1016 -36.90 -8.66 -34.83
C SER A 1016 -35.90 -9.50 -35.64
N SER A 1017 -35.72 -9.15 -36.92
CA SER A 1017 -34.76 -9.82 -37.81
C SER A 1017 -33.29 -9.50 -37.49
N SER A 1018 -33.00 -8.33 -36.91
CA SER A 1018 -31.64 -7.92 -36.52
C SER A 1018 -31.16 -8.63 -35.25
N LEU A 1019 -32.05 -8.85 -34.27
CA LEU A 1019 -31.74 -9.60 -33.04
C LEU A 1019 -31.37 -11.06 -33.35
N LEU A 1020 -32.07 -11.67 -34.31
CA LEU A 1020 -31.78 -13.04 -34.76
C LEU A 1020 -30.35 -13.16 -35.32
N GLN A 1021 -29.86 -12.16 -36.04
CA GLN A 1021 -28.48 -12.15 -36.56
C GLN A 1021 -27.44 -12.08 -35.43
N VAL A 1022 -27.66 -11.25 -34.41
CA VAL A 1022 -26.77 -11.16 -33.23
C VAL A 1022 -26.79 -12.47 -32.43
N ILE A 1023 -27.98 -12.99 -32.12
CA ILE A 1023 -28.15 -14.24 -31.38
C ILE A 1023 -27.52 -15.42 -32.14
N SER A 1024 -27.66 -15.49 -33.45
CA SER A 1024 -27.04 -16.54 -34.28
C SER A 1024 -25.51 -16.46 -34.34
N ALA A 1025 -24.93 -15.25 -34.36
CA ALA A 1025 -23.49 -15.05 -34.27
C ALA A 1025 -22.95 -15.43 -32.87
N GLU A 1026 -23.65 -15.08 -31.79
CA GLU A 1026 -23.25 -15.42 -30.42
C GLU A 1026 -23.46 -16.92 -30.09
N LEU A 1027 -24.51 -17.55 -30.62
CA LEU A 1027 -24.74 -18.99 -30.53
C LEU A 1027 -23.66 -19.78 -31.28
N SER A 1028 -23.31 -19.38 -32.51
CA SER A 1028 -22.27 -20.08 -33.28
C SER A 1028 -20.89 -20.02 -32.60
N VAL A 1029 -20.58 -18.92 -31.90
CA VAL A 1029 -19.37 -18.81 -31.06
C VAL A 1029 -19.48 -19.65 -29.79
N SER A 1030 -20.60 -19.58 -29.06
CA SER A 1030 -20.79 -20.25 -27.77
C SER A 1030 -20.94 -21.77 -27.87
N LEU A 1031 -21.44 -22.28 -29.00
CA LEU A 1031 -21.72 -23.71 -29.23
C LEU A 1031 -20.49 -24.51 -29.69
N SER A 1032 -19.35 -23.86 -29.95
CA SER A 1032 -18.04 -24.53 -30.12
C SER A 1032 -17.54 -25.24 -28.84
N SER A 1033 -18.24 -25.08 -27.72
CA SER A 1033 -17.93 -25.64 -26.39
C SER A 1033 -18.98 -26.64 -25.86
N SER A 1034 -20.06 -26.94 -26.61
CA SER A 1034 -21.13 -27.86 -26.16
C SER A 1034 -20.75 -29.33 -26.38
N SER A 1035 -21.33 -30.22 -25.58
CA SER A 1035 -21.09 -31.67 -25.60
C SER A 1035 -21.69 -32.40 -26.80
N GLU A 1036 -22.65 -31.80 -27.53
CA GLU A 1036 -23.33 -32.43 -28.67
C GLU A 1036 -23.36 -31.54 -29.94
N PRO A 1037 -22.37 -31.68 -30.86
CA PRO A 1037 -22.26 -30.83 -32.06
C PRO A 1037 -23.31 -31.13 -33.14
N GLU A 1038 -23.96 -32.30 -33.08
CA GLU A 1038 -24.90 -32.77 -34.12
C GLU A 1038 -26.28 -32.10 -34.03
N LEU A 1039 -26.79 -31.87 -32.81
CA LEU A 1039 -28.03 -31.12 -32.55
C LEU A 1039 -27.87 -29.63 -32.89
N VAL A 1040 -26.68 -29.08 -32.71
CA VAL A 1040 -26.32 -27.71 -33.11
C VAL A 1040 -26.40 -27.53 -34.63
N LEU A 1041 -25.89 -28.50 -35.39
CA LEU A 1041 -25.99 -28.51 -36.86
C LEU A 1041 -27.44 -28.63 -37.35
N GLN A 1042 -28.29 -29.39 -36.66
CA GLN A 1042 -29.71 -29.49 -36.98
C GLN A 1042 -30.46 -28.17 -36.71
N LEU A 1043 -30.17 -27.49 -35.59
CA LEU A 1043 -30.75 -26.19 -35.28
C LEU A 1043 -30.32 -25.13 -36.32
N LEU A 1044 -29.04 -25.10 -36.69
CA LEU A 1044 -28.50 -24.20 -37.72
C LEU A 1044 -29.04 -24.51 -39.13
N LYS A 1045 -29.27 -25.78 -39.47
CA LYS A 1045 -29.95 -26.17 -40.72
C LYS A 1045 -31.41 -25.74 -40.75
N ALA A 1046 -32.15 -25.92 -39.66
CA ALA A 1046 -33.54 -25.42 -39.54
C ALA A 1046 -33.62 -23.89 -39.65
N MET A 1047 -32.54 -23.16 -39.31
CA MET A 1047 -32.41 -21.73 -39.55
C MET A 1047 -32.21 -21.40 -41.04
N GLN A 1048 -31.37 -22.17 -41.75
CA GLN A 1048 -31.08 -21.99 -43.18
C GLN A 1048 -32.25 -22.41 -44.09
N GLU A 1049 -32.93 -23.52 -43.81
CA GLU A 1049 -34.07 -23.99 -44.61
C GLU A 1049 -35.25 -23.00 -44.57
N ASN A 1050 -35.44 -22.31 -43.45
CA ASN A 1050 -36.44 -21.26 -43.30
C ASN A 1050 -35.99 -19.88 -43.81
N SER A 1051 -34.80 -19.75 -44.43
CA SER A 1051 -34.36 -18.53 -45.12
C SER A 1051 -34.70 -18.53 -46.62
N CYS A 1052 -35.22 -19.64 -47.15
CA CYS A 1052 -35.53 -19.81 -48.57
C CYS A 1052 -36.99 -19.48 -48.99
N PHE A 1053 -37.88 -19.07 -48.09
CA PHE A 1053 -39.27 -18.74 -48.43
C PHE A 1053 -39.64 -17.28 -48.12
N SER A 1054 -38.95 -16.32 -48.75
CA SER A 1054 -39.43 -14.94 -48.82
C SER A 1054 -39.01 -14.21 -50.10
N ASN A 1055 -38.98 -14.92 -51.24
CA ASN A 1055 -38.82 -14.31 -52.56
C ASN A 1055 -39.53 -15.15 -53.64
N ILE A 1056 -40.86 -15.16 -53.64
CA ILE A 1056 -41.64 -15.43 -54.86
C ILE A 1056 -42.60 -14.26 -55.04
N SER A 1057 -42.08 -13.18 -55.62
CA SER A 1057 -42.90 -12.17 -56.29
C SER A 1057 -43.22 -12.66 -57.70
N THR A 1058 -44.52 -12.85 -57.96
CA THR A 1058 -45.19 -12.50 -59.23
C THR A 1058 -44.56 -12.98 -60.56
N LYS A 1059 -45.23 -13.94 -61.22
CA LYS A 1059 -45.76 -13.76 -62.59
C LYS A 1059 -46.72 -14.88 -63.02
N ASN A 1060 -47.98 -14.46 -63.16
CA ASN A 1060 -48.95 -14.77 -64.24
C ASN A 1060 -49.34 -16.22 -64.56
N PHE A 1061 -50.61 -16.55 -64.28
CA PHE A 1061 -51.52 -17.08 -65.31
C PHE A 1061 -52.93 -16.47 -65.18
N SER A 1062 -53.29 -15.74 -66.24
CA SER A 1062 -54.60 -15.43 -66.87
C SER A 1062 -55.94 -15.72 -66.17
N LYS A 1063 -56.82 -14.69 -66.23
CA LYS A 1063 -58.22 -14.63 -66.75
C LYS A 1063 -59.08 -15.90 -66.58
N SER A 1064 -60.32 -15.88 -66.11
CA SER A 1064 -61.42 -14.95 -66.44
C SER A 1064 -62.64 -15.18 -65.54
N SER A 1065 -63.25 -14.12 -65.07
CA SER A 1065 -64.65 -14.10 -64.64
C SER A 1065 -65.34 -12.88 -65.26
N PRO A 1066 -66.51 -13.07 -65.88
CA PRO A 1066 -67.50 -12.01 -66.01
C PRO A 1066 -68.89 -12.51 -65.58
N PRO A 1067 -69.91 -11.64 -65.53
CA PRO A 1067 -69.92 -10.24 -65.09
C PRO A 1067 -71.04 -9.99 -64.05
N ASP A 1068 -71.20 -8.71 -63.68
CA ASP A 1068 -72.44 -8.01 -63.26
C ASP A 1068 -72.36 -7.33 -61.88
N ALA A 1069 -72.94 -6.15 -61.65
CA ALA A 1069 -73.18 -4.95 -62.44
C ALA A 1069 -73.75 -3.90 -61.45
N ARG A 1070 -73.10 -2.72 -61.41
CA ARG A 1070 -73.52 -1.40 -60.93
C ARG A 1070 -72.88 -0.91 -59.63
#